data_AF-A0A2E9D3X3-F1
#
_entry.id   AF-A0A2E9D3X3-F1
#
_cell.length_a   1.000
_cell.length_b   1.000
_cell.length_c   1.000
_cell.angle_alpha   90.00
_cell.angle_beta   90.00
_cell.angle_gamma   90.00
#
_symmetry.space_group_name_H-M   'P 1'
#
loop_
_entity.id
_entity.type
_entity.pdbx_description
1 polymer ?
#
loop_
_entity_poly.entity_id
_entity_poly.type
_entity_poly.pdbx_seq_one_letter_code
_entity_poly.pdbx_strand_id
1 'polypeptide(L)'
;MHSIKKKKRRPSSIGLLAACLTAQAGPITLDVRPADSTNFVDTTSTNKSLDVAVLSTSIANGDATDFDATQINPTSVRFGTGLASPDANYLPTAVRDIDGDGDDDLNLSFAIPQTGIVCEDTSADLTGQLYTGSPVSGIDSITTPDCPSCHDEAVNYRDTDGEAFFVAEDTTLQVTDSAQPGFTALDSDVVNGTLDLAADGSFSYTPDPNFFGLDNFSYRDSLNNINTVSISVEAVNDLPVANGDIFSIAHGASITRSAPGVMTNDNDIDGDPLTATLVSNVTNGLLNFGNDGYFSYTPNSEFAGHDSFSYRVSDGVATSDTVTVDITLPNILLIMVDDMGQGDAPIYNPGSAIPMPNLTALANAGIRFDNAHAAAAACSPTRYSLLTGNYPHRGRKPGGVWRSLAPNTMIIPGQQTLGHTLQAANYRTAFIGKLHNGGAFWNEAGTAYTDVSADIDFTRNFDRGPTQFGFDYSFILPGGIGKGPFFYFENDRLTRYDTTTGQFNHFETTADAQAHMVPVTYGQQFNGGIIGSNSKAMDNYDSRQVGPILTSRALIFIDQHLNDNIAQGVNRPFFLYMATPEPHTPWTPPPVFNASNPTEVEIGMPGTTIANATTISERTDVVYEADVILGTLIAKLDDEGLLNNTLIIFTSDNGPNQQNTQAGYEGTGVRIETGPAGDQHINAQGVDNGIPLRGYKLQIYEGGHKAPLVMRWGDGTDAGSIIKPGRSTDQMIGSQDLMATLADLTGVLLPADQANDSYSFSPVLLATKWQRMRDHMIVQGLSTGQVYEMAGHALYKSDQYHNSWKLIVDSDLANPQLNIEFAALYNLTLDPGETNNLLDDPTAATQLAVMSDEYLTLISQGRTAE
;
A
#
# COMPACT_ATOMS: atom_id res chain seq x y z
N MET A 1 26.40 21.93 -45.64
CA MET A 1 27.75 22.51 -45.88
C MET A 1 28.61 22.29 -44.63
N HIS A 2 29.94 22.19 -44.77
CA HIS A 2 31.03 22.34 -43.76
C HIS A 2 30.73 22.26 -42.23
N SER A 3 31.53 21.59 -41.37
CA SER A 3 32.80 20.87 -41.58
C SER A 3 33.10 19.86 -40.46
N ILE A 4 33.82 18.80 -40.80
CA ILE A 4 34.35 17.76 -39.90
C ILE A 4 35.70 18.20 -39.29
N LYS A 5 36.04 17.72 -38.08
CA LYS A 5 37.44 17.35 -37.74
C LYS A 5 37.51 16.00 -37.03
N LYS A 6 38.36 15.12 -37.57
CA LYS A 6 38.69 13.77 -37.06
C LYS A 6 40.00 13.81 -36.26
N LYS A 7 40.19 12.87 -35.34
CA LYS A 7 41.47 12.15 -35.18
C LYS A 7 41.21 10.65 -35.12
N LYS A 8 42.16 9.85 -35.63
CA LYS A 8 41.99 8.40 -35.91
C LYS A 8 43.34 7.67 -35.76
N ARG A 9 43.37 6.57 -34.98
CA ARG A 9 44.34 5.43 -35.04
C ARG A 9 45.83 5.78 -34.74
N ARG A 10 46.74 4.84 -34.45
CA ARG A 10 46.84 3.38 -34.72
C ARG A 10 47.56 2.59 -33.58
N PRO A 11 47.40 1.25 -33.53
CA PRO A 11 48.25 0.32 -32.78
C PRO A 11 49.34 -0.36 -33.65
N SER A 12 50.43 -0.83 -33.03
CA SER A 12 51.50 -1.74 -33.55
C SER A 12 52.68 -1.81 -32.54
N SER A 13 53.49 -2.87 -32.34
CA SER A 13 53.46 -4.34 -32.60
C SER A 13 54.87 -4.94 -32.31
N ILE A 14 54.99 -6.25 -31.96
CA ILE A 14 56.23 -7.10 -31.98
C ILE A 14 57.27 -6.79 -30.85
N GLY A 15 57.95 -7.74 -30.18
CA GLY A 15 58.04 -9.23 -30.21
C GLY A 15 58.44 -9.77 -28.81
N LEU A 16 59.06 -10.95 -28.57
CA LEU A 16 59.60 -12.03 -29.43
C LEU A 16 59.68 -13.40 -28.64
N LEU A 17 60.54 -14.34 -29.04
CA LEU A 17 60.74 -15.75 -28.59
C LEU A 17 61.67 -15.88 -27.35
N ALA A 18 61.67 -16.94 -26.50
CA ALA A 18 61.86 -18.35 -26.87
C ALA A 18 61.52 -19.41 -25.76
N ALA A 19 60.93 -20.54 -26.22
CA ALA A 19 61.14 -21.98 -25.91
C ALA A 19 61.53 -22.51 -24.50
N CYS A 20 61.16 -23.71 -24.02
CA CYS A 20 60.19 -24.79 -24.31
C CYS A 20 60.76 -26.11 -23.71
N LEU A 21 60.03 -26.84 -22.84
CA LEU A 21 60.13 -28.32 -22.67
C LEU A 21 59.06 -28.89 -21.68
N THR A 22 58.13 -29.72 -22.21
CA THR A 22 57.47 -30.94 -21.64
C THR A 22 56.92 -30.98 -20.20
N ALA A 23 55.78 -31.61 -19.86
CA ALA A 23 55.04 -32.73 -20.49
C ALA A 23 53.50 -32.66 -20.21
N GLN A 24 52.62 -33.03 -21.17
CA GLN A 24 51.68 -34.19 -21.18
C GLN A 24 50.82 -34.44 -19.91
N ALA A 25 49.51 -34.75 -19.96
CA ALA A 25 48.50 -34.78 -21.05
C ALA A 25 47.06 -34.84 -20.42
N GLY A 26 46.02 -34.39 -21.12
CA GLY A 26 44.60 -34.66 -20.77
C GLY A 26 43.99 -35.71 -21.72
N PRO A 27 42.69 -35.63 -22.08
CA PRO A 27 41.46 -35.39 -21.30
C PRO A 27 40.46 -36.58 -21.45
N ILE A 28 39.23 -36.51 -20.90
CA ILE A 28 37.97 -37.02 -21.53
C ILE A 28 36.72 -36.62 -20.69
N THR A 29 35.62 -36.40 -21.40
CA THR A 29 34.28 -35.96 -20.94
C THR A 29 33.38 -37.12 -20.54
N LEU A 30 32.30 -36.87 -19.76
CA LEU A 30 31.02 -37.60 -19.87
C LEU A 30 29.83 -36.72 -19.42
N ASP A 31 28.60 -37.20 -19.65
CA ASP A 31 27.41 -36.40 -20.03
C ASP A 31 26.13 -36.92 -19.32
N VAL A 32 25.26 -36.03 -18.76
CA VAL A 32 23.95 -36.39 -18.18
C VAL A 32 22.90 -35.25 -18.24
N ARG A 33 21.67 -35.59 -18.62
CA ARG A 33 20.35 -34.94 -18.40
C ARG A 33 19.25 -36.02 -18.60
N PRO A 34 17.95 -35.81 -18.26
CA PRO A 34 17.34 -35.12 -17.10
C PRO A 34 16.11 -35.89 -16.49
N ALA A 35 15.56 -35.42 -15.37
CA ALA A 35 14.16 -35.55 -14.88
C ALA A 35 14.04 -34.69 -13.58
N ASP A 36 13.08 -33.77 -13.39
CA ASP A 36 11.63 -33.96 -13.10
C ASP A 36 11.39 -34.84 -11.85
N SER A 37 10.59 -34.47 -10.83
CA SER A 37 9.67 -33.33 -10.63
C SER A 37 9.10 -33.28 -9.19
N THR A 38 8.68 -32.09 -8.71
CA THR A 38 7.57 -31.80 -7.75
C THR A 38 7.46 -32.53 -6.39
N ASN A 39 7.33 -31.75 -5.29
CA ASN A 39 6.18 -31.74 -4.36
C ASN A 39 6.36 -30.60 -3.33
N PHE A 40 5.40 -29.68 -3.17
CA PHE A 40 4.21 -29.74 -2.31
C PHE A 40 4.52 -29.75 -0.79
N VAL A 41 4.34 -28.58 -0.18
CA VAL A 41 4.09 -28.40 1.26
C VAL A 41 2.58 -28.47 1.48
N ASP A 42 2.14 -29.24 2.48
CA ASP A 42 0.80 -29.11 3.10
C ASP A 42 0.96 -28.49 4.50
N THR A 43 -0.17 -28.11 5.08
CA THR A 43 -0.36 -26.92 5.90
C THR A 43 -0.63 -27.23 7.38
N THR A 44 -0.75 -26.16 8.20
CA THR A 44 -1.30 -26.14 9.58
C THR A 44 -0.37 -26.65 10.71
N SER A 45 -0.30 -26.07 11.93
CA SER A 45 -1.00 -24.90 12.51
C SER A 45 -0.38 -24.35 13.83
N THR A 46 -0.45 -23.01 13.98
CA THR A 46 -0.82 -22.24 15.21
C THR A 46 0.03 -22.19 16.51
N ASN A 47 0.59 -20.99 16.74
CA ASN A 47 0.42 -20.09 17.91
C ASN A 47 0.94 -20.42 19.34
N LYS A 48 1.85 -19.53 19.77
CA LYS A 48 1.88 -18.77 21.06
C LYS A 48 2.13 -19.51 22.39
N SER A 49 3.30 -19.26 22.98
CA SER A 49 3.48 -18.21 24.02
C SER A 49 4.93 -18.18 24.54
N LEU A 50 5.51 -16.99 24.78
CA LEU A 50 6.74 -16.88 25.58
C LEU A 50 6.57 -15.80 26.66
N ASP A 51 6.61 -16.22 27.92
CA ASP A 51 6.58 -15.34 29.09
C ASP A 51 7.99 -14.78 29.38
N VAL A 52 8.05 -13.51 29.78
CA VAL A 52 9.30 -12.84 30.17
C VAL A 52 9.65 -13.16 31.63
N ALA A 53 10.74 -13.91 31.84
CA ALA A 53 11.30 -14.18 33.17
C ALA A 53 12.44 -13.21 33.50
N VAL A 54 12.24 -12.36 34.51
CA VAL A 54 13.27 -11.45 35.05
C VAL A 54 14.14 -12.21 36.06
N LEU A 55 15.45 -12.27 35.82
CA LEU A 55 16.42 -12.83 36.78
C LEU A 55 16.96 -11.75 37.72
N SER A 56 16.76 -11.97 39.02
CA SER A 56 17.25 -11.11 40.10
C SER A 56 18.64 -11.52 40.59
N THR A 57 19.58 -10.58 40.70
CA THR A 57 20.87 -10.79 41.39
C THR A 57 20.78 -10.35 42.85
N SER A 58 21.13 -11.23 43.79
CA SER A 58 21.21 -10.93 45.23
C SER A 58 22.59 -10.39 45.63
N ILE A 59 22.62 -9.28 46.37
CA ILE A 59 23.79 -8.82 47.14
C ILE A 59 23.42 -8.86 48.63
N ALA A 60 24.35 -9.30 49.49
CA ALA A 60 24.10 -9.49 50.92
C ALA A 60 24.87 -8.49 51.80
N ASN A 61 24.18 -7.98 52.82
CA ASN A 61 24.66 -7.19 53.97
C ASN A 61 25.18 -5.76 53.65
N GLY A 62 24.73 -4.70 54.33
CA GLY A 62 23.72 -4.62 55.39
C GLY A 62 23.56 -3.20 55.93
N ASP A 63 22.60 -3.04 56.85
CA ASP A 63 22.16 -1.81 57.53
C ASP A 63 21.43 -0.75 56.69
N ALA A 64 20.26 -0.35 57.22
CA ALA A 64 19.29 0.53 56.60
C ALA A 64 19.05 1.79 57.44
N THR A 65 18.80 2.92 56.78
CA THR A 65 17.97 4.02 57.30
C THR A 65 17.24 4.73 56.15
N ASP A 66 16.06 5.26 56.47
CA ASP A 66 15.13 5.91 55.54
C ASP A 66 15.73 7.05 54.71
N PHE A 67 15.23 7.23 53.47
CA PHE A 67 14.70 8.53 53.03
C PHE A 67 13.74 8.37 51.83
N ASP A 68 12.46 8.68 52.04
CA ASP A 68 11.49 9.00 50.97
C ASP A 68 11.60 10.49 50.64
N ALA A 69 11.69 10.81 49.35
CA ALA A 69 11.56 12.17 48.83
C ALA A 69 10.93 12.15 47.43
N THR A 70 9.63 11.91 47.37
CA THR A 70 8.82 12.39 46.25
C THR A 70 9.00 13.91 46.02
N GLN A 71 8.80 14.36 44.76
CA GLN A 71 8.90 15.73 44.23
C GLN A 71 10.29 16.22 43.76
N ILE A 72 10.47 16.27 42.43
CA ILE A 72 10.43 17.51 41.61
C ILE A 72 10.32 17.11 40.12
N ASN A 73 9.53 17.87 39.36
CA ASN A 73 9.38 17.78 37.90
C ASN A 73 9.43 19.23 37.31
N PRO A 74 9.42 19.43 35.98
CA PRO A 74 10.57 19.76 35.15
C PRO A 74 10.59 21.24 34.71
N THR A 75 11.48 21.58 33.75
CA THR A 75 11.58 22.77 32.84
C THR A 75 13.01 23.36 32.84
N SER A 76 13.58 23.94 31.77
CA SER A 76 13.31 23.99 30.31
C SER A 76 14.46 24.77 29.60
N VAL A 77 14.48 24.87 28.25
CA VAL A 77 15.18 25.92 27.43
C VAL A 77 16.73 25.84 27.37
N ARG A 78 17.47 25.98 26.25
CA ARG A 78 17.23 26.22 24.80
C ARG A 78 18.46 25.78 23.95
N PHE A 79 18.30 25.63 22.64
CA PHE A 79 19.39 25.45 21.65
C PHE A 79 20.01 26.78 21.17
N GLY A 80 21.28 26.72 20.72
CA GLY A 80 21.66 27.33 19.43
C GLY A 80 22.86 28.30 19.39
N THR A 81 23.86 27.94 18.55
CA THR A 81 24.86 28.73 17.77
C THR A 81 26.26 28.07 17.85
N GLY A 82 27.05 27.90 16.79
CA GLY A 82 26.83 28.08 15.34
C GLY A 82 28.17 28.08 14.57
N LEU A 83 28.24 27.37 13.43
CA LEU A 83 29.22 27.49 12.33
C LEU A 83 30.74 27.56 12.65
N ALA A 84 31.50 26.50 12.31
CA ALA A 84 32.64 26.55 11.35
C ALA A 84 33.44 25.22 11.27
N SER A 85 33.80 24.84 10.04
CA SER A 85 34.90 23.94 9.62
C SER A 85 36.00 24.86 9.01
N PRO A 86 37.32 24.53 8.92
CA PRO A 86 37.88 23.21 8.56
C PRO A 86 39.28 22.80 9.09
N ASP A 87 39.73 21.60 8.64
CA ASP A 87 41.10 21.09 8.44
C ASP A 87 42.14 21.07 9.59
N ALA A 88 42.62 19.87 9.98
CA ALA A 88 44.04 19.46 9.89
C ALA A 88 44.34 18.06 10.49
N ASN A 89 45.23 17.30 9.85
CA ASN A 89 45.86 16.08 10.38
C ASN A 89 47.03 16.41 11.33
N TYR A 90 47.19 15.71 12.46
CA TYR A 90 48.40 14.91 12.81
C TYR A 90 48.33 14.29 14.24
N LEU A 91 49.17 13.27 14.46
CA LEU A 91 49.32 12.42 15.67
C LEU A 91 50.06 13.15 16.84
N PRO A 92 50.46 12.46 17.92
CA PRO A 92 49.67 12.16 19.13
C PRO A 92 50.27 12.84 20.39
N THR A 93 49.53 12.86 21.50
CA THR A 93 50.08 13.33 22.80
C THR A 93 49.97 12.25 23.88
N ALA A 94 51.13 11.70 24.26
CA ALA A 94 51.24 10.78 25.37
C ALA A 94 50.98 11.48 26.71
N VAL A 95 50.30 10.78 27.62
CA VAL A 95 50.35 11.09 29.06
C VAL A 95 51.44 10.21 29.65
N ARG A 96 52.39 10.82 30.38
CA ARG A 96 53.36 10.09 31.19
C ARG A 96 52.71 9.69 32.50
N ASP A 97 52.93 8.46 32.93
CA ASP A 97 52.82 8.13 34.35
C ASP A 97 54.06 8.65 35.12
N ILE A 98 53.92 8.79 36.44
CA ILE A 98 55.00 9.08 37.39
C ILE A 98 54.77 8.24 38.65
N ASP A 99 55.09 6.96 38.56
CA ASP A 99 55.45 6.12 39.69
C ASP A 99 56.98 6.15 39.93
N GLY A 100 57.36 5.79 41.15
CA GLY A 100 58.58 6.26 41.82
C GLY A 100 59.66 5.20 42.02
N ASP A 101 59.64 4.12 41.25
CA ASP A 101 60.53 2.98 41.32
C ASP A 101 61.04 2.60 39.92
N GLY A 102 62.25 3.07 39.61
CA GLY A 102 62.82 2.93 38.27
C GLY A 102 63.30 1.52 37.94
N ASP A 103 62.42 0.72 37.33
CA ASP A 103 62.76 -0.35 36.40
C ASP A 103 61.93 -0.17 35.11
N ASP A 104 62.59 -0.06 33.96
CA ASP A 104 61.95 0.11 32.65
C ASP A 104 61.57 -1.26 32.06
N ASP A 105 60.28 -1.62 32.02
CA ASP A 105 59.80 -2.74 31.20
C ASP A 105 58.50 -2.40 30.45
N LEU A 106 58.53 -2.56 29.12
CA LEU A 106 57.56 -1.99 28.19
C LEU A 106 56.67 -3.10 27.61
N ASN A 107 55.49 -3.32 28.17
CA ASN A 107 54.52 -4.30 27.69
C ASN A 107 53.26 -3.65 27.08
N LEU A 108 53.02 -3.96 25.80
CA LEU A 108 51.82 -3.59 25.05
C LEU A 108 50.79 -4.73 25.12
N SER A 109 49.76 -4.57 25.95
CA SER A 109 48.66 -5.52 26.08
C SER A 109 47.44 -5.04 25.29
N PHE A 110 47.11 -5.72 24.18
CA PHE A 110 45.81 -5.58 23.53
C PHE A 110 44.82 -6.53 24.21
N ALA A 111 43.69 -6.00 24.69
CA ALA A 111 42.63 -6.82 25.26
C ALA A 111 41.79 -7.46 24.13
N ILE A 112 41.86 -8.78 24.01
CA ILE A 112 40.88 -9.60 23.29
C ILE A 112 39.85 -10.05 24.33
N PRO A 113 38.53 -9.91 24.10
CA PRO A 113 37.53 -10.44 25.02
C PRO A 113 37.57 -11.97 24.99
N GLN A 114 37.90 -12.58 26.14
CA GLN A 114 37.85 -14.04 26.30
C GLN A 114 36.46 -14.50 26.71
N THR A 115 35.84 -15.32 25.87
CA THR A 115 34.92 -16.39 26.31
C THR A 115 35.57 -17.72 25.95
N GLY A 116 36.48 -18.16 26.81
CA GLY A 116 37.17 -19.45 26.69
C GLY A 116 37.17 -20.15 28.04
N ILE A 117 36.62 -21.36 28.09
CA ILE A 117 36.56 -22.17 29.32
C ILE A 117 37.98 -22.60 29.68
N VAL A 118 38.45 -22.22 30.87
CA VAL A 118 39.71 -22.71 31.43
C VAL A 118 39.41 -23.93 32.29
N CYS A 119 39.88 -25.10 31.87
CA CYS A 119 40.00 -26.24 32.75
C CYS A 119 41.18 -26.00 33.72
N GLU A 120 40.91 -25.97 35.01
CA GLU A 120 41.97 -26.00 36.03
C GLU A 120 42.59 -27.41 36.08
N ASP A 121 43.90 -27.50 35.91
CA ASP A 121 44.69 -28.55 36.57
C ASP A 121 45.80 -27.88 37.38
N THR A 122 45.97 -28.32 38.62
CA THR A 122 46.90 -27.75 39.59
C THR A 122 47.73 -28.84 40.24
N SER A 123 49.00 -29.00 39.82
CA SER A 123 50.11 -29.26 40.76
C SER A 123 51.51 -29.28 40.15
N ALA A 124 52.49 -28.95 41.02
CA ALA A 124 53.88 -29.40 41.00
C ALA A 124 54.87 -28.83 39.95
N ASP A 125 55.22 -27.56 40.15
CA ASP A 125 56.57 -27.14 40.59
C ASP A 125 57.80 -27.98 40.14
N LEU A 126 58.66 -27.40 39.29
CA LEU A 126 60.09 -27.73 39.26
C LEU A 126 60.94 -26.59 38.65
N THR A 127 61.95 -26.16 39.41
CA THR A 127 62.94 -25.15 39.01
C THR A 127 64.15 -25.79 38.31
N GLY A 128 64.68 -25.19 37.23
CA GLY A 128 65.86 -25.74 36.53
C GLY A 128 66.45 -24.90 35.40
N GLN A 129 67.72 -24.51 35.54
CA GLN A 129 68.49 -23.64 34.62
C GLN A 129 68.71 -24.16 33.20
N LEU A 130 68.92 -23.22 32.27
CA LEU A 130 69.43 -23.46 30.90
C LEU A 130 70.71 -24.31 30.86
N TYR A 131 70.76 -25.23 29.90
CA TYR A 131 72.01 -25.71 29.28
C TYR A 131 71.86 -25.78 27.75
N THR A 132 72.96 -25.50 27.05
CA THR A 132 73.03 -25.43 25.58
C THR A 132 73.52 -26.74 24.97
N GLY A 133 72.90 -27.19 23.87
CA GLY A 133 73.40 -28.34 23.11
C GLY A 133 72.46 -28.86 22.01
N SER A 134 72.97 -28.87 20.78
CA SER A 134 72.54 -29.49 19.50
C SER A 134 71.27 -30.38 19.41
N PRO A 135 70.54 -30.34 18.28
CA PRO A 135 69.26 -31.03 18.11
C PRO A 135 69.40 -32.54 17.87
N VAL A 136 68.45 -33.31 18.40
CA VAL A 136 68.23 -34.71 18.03
C VAL A 136 66.72 -34.95 17.81
N SER A 137 66.36 -35.08 16.53
CA SER A 137 65.21 -35.82 15.97
C SER A 137 64.05 -36.25 16.90
N GLY A 138 62.83 -35.76 16.61
CA GLY A 138 61.62 -36.55 16.89
C GLY A 138 60.35 -35.85 17.38
N ILE A 139 59.87 -34.80 16.72
CA ILE A 139 58.43 -34.47 16.68
C ILE A 139 58.10 -34.12 15.23
N ASP A 140 57.12 -34.81 14.65
CA ASP A 140 56.60 -34.51 13.33
C ASP A 140 55.51 -33.45 13.46
N SER A 141 55.58 -32.39 12.66
CA SER A 141 54.62 -31.30 12.70
C SER A 141 53.41 -31.66 11.85
N ILE A 142 52.27 -31.97 12.48
CA ILE A 142 50.99 -31.90 11.78
C ILE A 142 50.72 -30.41 11.47
N THR A 143 51.05 -30.01 10.25
CA THR A 143 50.45 -28.83 9.63
C THR A 143 49.09 -29.24 9.09
N THR A 144 48.03 -28.66 9.61
CA THR A 144 46.72 -28.67 8.95
C THR A 144 46.82 -27.92 7.62
N PRO A 145 46.35 -28.46 6.50
CA PRO A 145 46.18 -27.70 5.27
C PRO A 145 44.88 -26.90 5.32
N ASP A 146 44.92 -25.62 4.97
CA ASP A 146 43.70 -24.85 4.68
C ASP A 146 42.92 -25.49 3.50
N CYS A 147 41.77 -26.10 3.80
CA CYS A 147 40.76 -26.49 2.81
C CYS A 147 39.37 -26.04 3.29
N PRO A 148 38.77 -24.97 2.73
CA PRO A 148 37.43 -24.49 3.12
C PRO A 148 36.26 -25.34 2.60
N SER A 149 36.48 -26.62 2.27
CA SER A 149 35.44 -27.49 1.67
C SER A 149 35.73 -28.99 1.89
N CYS A 150 36.26 -29.35 3.07
CA CYS A 150 36.78 -30.68 3.38
C CYS A 150 36.30 -31.25 4.74
N HIS A 151 35.02 -31.08 5.12
CA HIS A 151 34.45 -31.67 6.33
C HIS A 151 32.98 -32.14 6.15
N ASP A 152 32.77 -33.01 5.14
CA ASP A 152 31.47 -33.69 4.84
C ASP A 152 31.44 -35.16 5.33
N GLU A 153 32.48 -35.64 6.01
CA GLU A 153 32.59 -37.02 6.48
C GLU A 153 32.60 -37.08 8.02
N ALA A 154 31.58 -37.72 8.62
CA ALA A 154 31.48 -37.92 10.06
C ALA A 154 32.67 -38.71 10.62
N VAL A 155 33.46 -38.10 11.52
CA VAL A 155 34.70 -38.68 12.03
C VAL A 155 34.44 -39.42 13.35
N ASN A 156 34.45 -40.75 13.28
CA ASN A 156 34.29 -41.63 14.44
C ASN A 156 35.53 -41.60 15.37
N TYR A 157 35.53 -40.71 16.37
CA TYR A 157 36.42 -40.79 17.52
C TYR A 157 35.76 -41.58 18.67
N ARG A 158 36.52 -42.51 19.28
CA ARG A 158 36.16 -43.17 20.54
C ARG A 158 37.08 -42.64 21.64
N ASP A 159 36.52 -42.02 22.67
CA ASP A 159 37.24 -41.76 23.92
C ASP A 159 37.16 -42.99 24.85
N THR A 160 38.15 -43.14 25.73
CA THR A 160 38.33 -44.32 26.58
C THR A 160 37.47 -44.34 27.84
N ASP A 161 36.81 -43.23 28.20
CA ASP A 161 36.03 -43.10 29.45
C ASP A 161 34.52 -42.80 29.22
N GLY A 162 34.05 -42.76 27.97
CA GLY A 162 32.63 -42.66 27.60
C GLY A 162 32.41 -42.66 26.08
N GLU A 163 31.34 -43.31 25.60
CA GLU A 163 31.02 -43.39 24.16
C GLU A 163 30.35 -42.08 23.70
N ALA A 164 31.18 -41.06 23.45
CA ALA A 164 30.79 -39.78 22.85
C ALA A 164 31.07 -39.80 21.34
N PHE A 165 30.06 -39.43 20.53
CA PHE A 165 30.17 -39.32 19.08
C PHE A 165 30.05 -37.86 18.62
N PHE A 166 30.66 -37.56 17.48
CA PHE A 166 30.61 -36.24 16.85
C PHE A 166 30.01 -36.38 15.45
N VAL A 167 29.15 -35.43 15.07
CA VAL A 167 28.56 -35.33 13.73
C VAL A 167 28.30 -33.86 13.43
N ALA A 168 28.46 -33.44 12.18
CA ALA A 168 27.95 -32.14 11.73
C ALA A 168 26.41 -32.14 11.79
N GLU A 169 25.79 -30.97 11.97
CA GLU A 169 24.36 -30.84 11.70
C GLU A 169 24.02 -31.14 10.23
N ASP A 170 22.74 -31.41 9.95
CA ASP A 170 22.20 -31.88 8.68
C ASP A 170 22.84 -33.17 8.08
N THR A 171 23.77 -33.79 8.81
CA THR A 171 24.53 -34.98 8.40
C THR A 171 24.11 -36.19 9.22
N THR A 172 23.86 -37.33 8.56
CA THR A 172 23.59 -38.59 9.27
C THR A 172 24.88 -39.25 9.77
N LEU A 173 25.01 -39.38 11.09
CA LEU A 173 26.01 -40.24 11.73
C LEU A 173 25.69 -41.72 11.44
N GLN A 174 26.71 -42.50 11.06
CA GLN A 174 26.60 -43.94 10.78
C GLN A 174 27.68 -44.71 11.54
N VAL A 175 27.28 -45.47 12.57
CA VAL A 175 28.19 -46.25 13.43
C VAL A 175 28.04 -47.73 13.13
N THR A 176 29.02 -48.31 12.42
CA THR A 176 28.97 -49.69 11.90
C THR A 176 29.86 -50.70 12.62
N ASP A 177 30.72 -50.26 13.55
CA ASP A 177 31.62 -51.13 14.34
C ASP A 177 31.22 -51.17 15.82
N SER A 178 30.26 -52.03 16.13
CA SER A 178 29.82 -52.32 17.49
C SER A 178 30.50 -53.58 18.05
N ALA A 179 31.66 -53.39 18.70
CA ALA A 179 32.34 -54.46 19.44
C ALA A 179 31.59 -54.96 20.71
N GLN A 180 30.31 -54.58 20.88
CA GLN A 180 29.50 -54.81 22.08
C GLN A 180 28.23 -55.62 21.79
N PRO A 181 28.30 -56.97 21.80
CA PRO A 181 27.11 -57.81 21.70
C PRO A 181 26.28 -57.71 22.98
N GLY A 182 25.23 -56.89 22.99
CA GLY A 182 24.43 -56.73 24.21
C GLY A 182 23.17 -55.88 24.18
N PHE A 183 22.80 -55.18 23.10
CA PHE A 183 21.56 -54.40 23.08
C PHE A 183 20.34 -55.30 23.30
N THR A 184 19.53 -54.99 24.33
CA THR A 184 18.28 -55.72 24.63
C THR A 184 17.04 -54.86 24.48
N ALA A 185 17.12 -53.56 24.79
CA ALA A 185 16.06 -52.58 24.60
C ALA A 185 16.62 -51.15 24.65
N LEU A 186 15.95 -50.22 23.96
CA LEU A 186 16.11 -48.78 24.16
C LEU A 186 15.43 -48.38 25.49
N ASP A 187 16.05 -47.51 26.28
CA ASP A 187 15.55 -47.02 27.57
C ASP A 187 15.09 -45.55 27.48
N SER A 188 15.84 -44.72 26.73
CA SER A 188 15.41 -43.40 26.27
C SER A 188 15.88 -43.17 24.84
N ASP A 189 15.04 -42.54 24.02
CA ASP A 189 15.39 -42.12 22.66
C ASP A 189 16.10 -40.76 22.66
N VAL A 190 16.61 -40.36 21.51
CA VAL A 190 17.11 -39.00 21.23
C VAL A 190 15.98 -37.97 21.29
N VAL A 191 16.33 -36.68 21.47
CA VAL A 191 15.34 -35.59 21.61
C VAL A 191 15.26 -34.69 20.38
N ASN A 192 16.38 -34.47 19.68
CA ASN A 192 16.51 -33.51 18.59
C ASN A 192 17.04 -34.21 17.33
N GLY A 193 16.36 -35.27 16.91
CA GLY A 193 16.71 -36.05 15.73
C GLY A 193 16.01 -37.40 15.64
N THR A 194 16.41 -38.18 14.65
CA THR A 194 15.90 -39.54 14.40
C THR A 194 17.03 -40.58 14.58
N LEU A 195 16.80 -41.54 15.48
CA LEU A 195 17.68 -42.68 15.74
C LEU A 195 17.11 -43.98 15.12
N ASP A 196 17.96 -44.72 14.40
CA ASP A 196 17.73 -46.14 14.07
C ASP A 196 18.85 -46.97 14.72
N LEU A 197 18.50 -47.78 15.71
CA LEU A 197 19.43 -48.54 16.55
C LEU A 197 19.20 -50.05 16.36
N ALA A 198 20.20 -50.72 15.81
CA ALA A 198 20.16 -52.14 15.49
C ALA A 198 20.48 -53.03 16.70
N ALA A 199 20.04 -54.30 16.62
CA ALA A 199 20.19 -55.27 17.71
C ALA A 199 21.65 -55.72 18.00
N ASP A 200 22.59 -55.41 17.11
CA ASP A 200 24.02 -55.61 17.32
C ASP A 200 24.72 -54.39 17.93
N GLY A 201 23.99 -53.28 18.16
CA GLY A 201 24.53 -52.03 18.69
C GLY A 201 25.10 -51.08 17.64
N SER A 202 25.01 -51.41 16.34
CA SER A 202 25.21 -50.42 15.28
C SER A 202 24.01 -49.46 15.23
N PHE A 203 24.23 -48.20 14.85
CA PHE A 203 23.15 -47.21 14.77
C PHE A 203 23.41 -46.15 13.72
N SER A 204 22.32 -45.52 13.27
CA SER A 204 22.37 -44.24 12.58
C SER A 204 21.57 -43.19 13.32
N TYR A 205 22.12 -41.98 13.40
CA TYR A 205 21.44 -40.82 13.97
C TYR A 205 21.49 -39.68 12.96
N THR A 206 20.34 -39.07 12.68
CA THR A 206 20.25 -37.83 11.91
C THR A 206 19.70 -36.77 12.85
N PRO A 207 20.42 -35.65 13.09
CA PRO A 207 19.88 -34.50 13.80
C PRO A 207 18.55 -34.03 13.20
N ASP A 208 17.72 -33.37 13.99
CA ASP A 208 16.67 -32.51 13.43
C ASP A 208 17.34 -31.35 12.66
N PRO A 209 16.71 -30.81 11.59
CA PRO A 209 17.31 -29.74 10.79
C PRO A 209 17.73 -28.55 11.66
N ASN A 210 18.96 -28.08 11.45
CA ASN A 210 19.55 -26.92 12.14
C ASN A 210 19.68 -27.12 13.67
N PHE A 211 19.75 -28.36 14.15
CA PHE A 211 20.07 -28.67 15.55
C PHE A 211 21.57 -28.89 15.73
N PHE A 212 22.20 -28.01 16.51
CA PHE A 212 23.53 -28.20 17.08
C PHE A 212 23.48 -28.30 18.61
N GLY A 213 24.48 -28.98 19.19
CA GLY A 213 24.61 -29.19 20.64
C GLY A 213 24.58 -30.67 21.05
N LEU A 214 24.22 -30.93 22.30
CA LEU A 214 24.24 -32.30 22.86
C LEU A 214 22.87 -32.98 22.75
N ASP A 215 22.82 -34.09 22.05
CA ASP A 215 21.75 -35.08 22.12
C ASP A 215 22.24 -36.35 22.83
N ASN A 216 21.31 -37.19 23.30
CA ASN A 216 21.65 -38.43 23.99
C ASN A 216 20.50 -39.44 23.91
N PHE A 217 20.87 -40.71 23.73
CA PHE A 217 19.96 -41.84 23.93
C PHE A 217 20.56 -42.79 24.97
N SER A 218 19.71 -43.66 25.54
CA SER A 218 20.17 -44.66 26.49
C SER A 218 19.57 -46.03 26.21
N TYR A 219 20.35 -47.09 26.47
CA TYR A 219 19.97 -48.46 26.16
C TYR A 219 20.35 -49.44 27.27
N ARG A 220 19.71 -50.62 27.27
CA ARG A 220 19.95 -51.70 28.23
C ARG A 220 20.83 -52.80 27.64
N ASP A 221 21.93 -53.10 28.35
CA ASP A 221 22.81 -54.21 27.99
C ASP A 221 22.23 -55.60 28.40
N SER A 222 22.95 -56.66 28.06
CA SER A 222 22.57 -58.05 28.40
C SER A 222 22.63 -58.39 29.90
N LEU A 223 23.16 -57.47 30.73
CA LEU A 223 23.20 -57.53 32.19
C LEU A 223 22.14 -56.60 32.83
N ASN A 224 21.33 -55.92 32.02
CA ASN A 224 20.32 -54.92 32.39
C ASN A 224 20.89 -53.64 33.05
N ASN A 225 22.14 -53.27 32.73
CA ASN A 225 22.66 -51.94 33.03
C ASN A 225 22.16 -50.93 31.99
N ILE A 226 21.92 -49.69 32.40
CA ILE A 226 21.63 -48.57 31.49
C ILE A 226 22.96 -47.97 31.06
N ASN A 227 23.15 -47.81 29.75
CA ASN A 227 24.30 -47.14 29.14
C ASN A 227 23.77 -45.94 28.36
N THR A 228 24.39 -44.77 28.52
CA THR A 228 24.06 -43.55 27.77
C THR A 228 25.09 -43.33 26.68
N VAL A 229 24.62 -43.03 25.47
CA VAL A 229 25.42 -42.54 24.36
C VAL A 229 25.17 -41.05 24.23
N SER A 230 26.24 -40.26 24.22
CA SER A 230 26.16 -38.81 23.98
C SER A 230 26.57 -38.53 22.54
N ILE A 231 25.79 -37.70 21.85
CA ILE A 231 26.09 -37.24 20.50
C ILE A 231 26.27 -35.72 20.58
N SER A 232 27.45 -35.26 20.20
CA SER A 232 27.74 -33.84 20.02
C SER A 232 27.53 -33.50 18.56
N VAL A 233 26.49 -32.74 18.28
CA VAL A 233 26.23 -32.19 16.95
C VAL A 233 26.95 -30.85 16.84
N GLU A 234 27.88 -30.77 15.88
CA GLU A 234 28.70 -29.60 15.59
C GLU A 234 27.98 -28.69 14.59
N ALA A 235 27.94 -27.39 14.89
CA ALA A 235 27.29 -26.40 14.03
C ALA A 235 28.04 -26.23 12.71
N VAL A 236 27.29 -26.05 11.61
CA VAL A 236 27.80 -25.81 10.25
C VAL A 236 27.09 -24.60 9.66
N ASN A 237 27.86 -23.55 9.38
CA ASN A 237 27.38 -22.28 8.85
C ASN A 237 26.46 -22.45 7.64
N ASP A 238 25.21 -22.01 7.79
CA ASP A 238 24.20 -22.00 6.75
C ASP A 238 24.45 -20.89 5.71
N LEU A 239 23.75 -20.90 4.57
CA LEU A 239 23.83 -19.76 3.65
C LEU A 239 22.83 -18.66 4.04
N PRO A 240 23.25 -17.40 4.18
CA PRO A 240 22.33 -16.32 4.47
C PRO A 240 21.43 -16.07 3.25
N VAL A 241 20.15 -15.80 3.50
CA VAL A 241 19.11 -15.61 2.48
C VAL A 241 18.80 -14.12 2.34
N ALA A 242 19.10 -13.59 1.15
CA ALA A 242 18.65 -12.27 0.75
C ALA A 242 17.29 -12.33 0.03
N ASN A 243 16.44 -11.32 0.23
CA ASN A 243 15.14 -11.19 -0.41
C ASN A 243 15.04 -9.84 -1.15
N GLY A 244 14.53 -9.87 -2.38
CA GLY A 244 14.41 -8.66 -3.21
C GLY A 244 13.40 -7.65 -2.64
N ASP A 245 13.71 -6.36 -2.75
CA ASP A 245 12.85 -5.25 -2.33
C ASP A 245 12.11 -4.60 -3.50
N ILE A 246 10.98 -3.97 -3.17
CA ILE A 246 10.35 -2.97 -4.03
C ILE A 246 10.16 -1.70 -3.20
N PHE A 247 10.58 -0.56 -3.73
CA PHE A 247 10.29 0.76 -3.18
C PHE A 247 9.58 1.64 -4.21
N SER A 248 8.58 2.38 -3.75
CA SER A 248 7.86 3.34 -4.57
C SER A 248 8.23 4.78 -4.22
N ILE A 249 8.29 5.64 -5.24
CA ILE A 249 8.69 7.03 -5.11
C ILE A 249 7.86 7.94 -6.03
N ALA A 250 7.65 9.19 -5.62
CA ALA A 250 7.05 10.20 -6.49
C ALA A 250 8.08 10.76 -7.47
N HIS A 251 7.64 11.17 -8.65
CA HIS A 251 8.47 11.94 -9.56
C HIS A 251 9.10 13.15 -8.84
N GLY A 252 10.41 13.33 -9.01
CA GLY A 252 11.17 14.41 -8.38
C GLY A 252 11.41 14.29 -6.87
N ALA A 253 10.91 13.24 -6.20
CA ALA A 253 11.24 12.97 -4.79
C ALA A 253 12.55 12.18 -4.65
N SER A 254 13.02 11.98 -3.42
CA SER A 254 14.18 11.13 -3.10
C SER A 254 13.81 10.20 -1.95
N ILE A 255 14.38 8.99 -1.93
CA ILE A 255 14.13 7.98 -0.90
C ILE A 255 15.40 7.77 -0.07
N THR A 256 15.21 7.58 1.23
CA THR A 256 16.26 7.18 2.18
C THR A 256 15.70 6.10 3.08
N ARG A 257 16.45 5.01 3.26
CA ARG A 257 16.16 3.95 4.23
C ARG A 257 17.34 3.82 5.18
N SER A 258 17.08 4.02 6.46
CA SER A 258 18.03 3.76 7.54
C SER A 258 18.30 2.26 7.65
N ALA A 259 19.51 1.88 8.12
CA ALA A 259 19.84 0.51 8.46
C ALA A 259 18.77 -0.13 9.40
N PRO A 260 18.42 -1.43 9.24
CA PRO A 260 19.01 -2.40 8.31
C PRO A 260 18.62 -2.20 6.84
N GLY A 261 17.68 -1.30 6.54
CA GLY A 261 17.39 -0.83 5.18
C GLY A 261 16.94 -1.95 4.25
N VAL A 262 17.75 -2.30 3.25
CA VAL A 262 17.45 -3.44 2.38
C VAL A 262 17.46 -4.78 3.13
N MET A 263 18.26 -4.92 4.19
CA MET A 263 18.35 -6.17 4.97
C MET A 263 17.22 -6.33 5.99
N THR A 264 16.07 -5.71 5.78
CA THR A 264 14.93 -5.78 6.74
C THR A 264 14.16 -7.09 6.60
N ASN A 265 14.18 -7.70 5.42
CA ASN A 265 13.57 -8.96 5.03
C ASN A 265 14.62 -10.07 4.76
N ASP A 266 15.90 -9.78 4.97
CA ASP A 266 16.98 -10.76 4.85
C ASP A 266 17.15 -11.51 6.17
N ASN A 267 17.53 -12.79 6.09
CA ASN A 267 17.69 -13.61 7.28
C ASN A 267 18.86 -14.58 7.15
N ASP A 268 19.31 -15.02 8.30
CA ASP A 268 20.32 -16.03 8.50
C ASP A 268 19.76 -17.08 9.46
N ILE A 269 20.16 -18.35 9.32
CA ILE A 269 19.62 -19.45 10.13
C ILE A 269 20.36 -19.56 11.47
N ASP A 270 21.68 -19.44 11.45
CA ASP A 270 22.54 -19.39 12.64
C ASP A 270 22.27 -18.13 13.48
N GLY A 271 21.75 -17.08 12.83
CA GLY A 271 21.43 -15.78 13.41
C GLY A 271 22.61 -14.81 13.36
N ASP A 272 23.56 -15.03 12.45
CA ASP A 272 24.78 -14.25 12.35
C ASP A 272 24.54 -12.81 11.81
N PRO A 273 25.36 -11.82 12.20
CA PRO A 273 25.14 -10.42 11.82
C PRO A 273 25.37 -10.15 10.32
N LEU A 274 24.29 -9.97 9.57
CA LEU A 274 24.34 -9.70 8.13
C LEU A 274 24.98 -8.36 7.76
N THR A 275 25.73 -8.37 6.65
CA THR A 275 26.26 -7.19 5.97
C THR A 275 25.97 -7.22 4.47
N ALA A 276 25.58 -6.08 3.89
CA ALA A 276 25.21 -5.99 2.48
C ALA A 276 26.37 -5.54 1.57
N THR A 277 26.42 -6.07 0.34
CA THR A 277 27.34 -5.62 -0.71
C THR A 277 26.59 -5.31 -1.99
N LEU A 278 26.74 -4.09 -2.52
CA LEU A 278 26.20 -3.67 -3.81
C LEU A 278 26.87 -4.45 -4.97
N VAL A 279 26.05 -5.06 -5.83
CA VAL A 279 26.47 -5.87 -6.99
C VAL A 279 26.32 -5.09 -8.30
N SER A 280 25.18 -4.41 -8.51
CA SER A 280 24.96 -3.47 -9.62
C SER A 280 24.36 -2.18 -9.12
N ASN A 281 24.69 -1.06 -9.77
CA ASN A 281 24.19 0.26 -9.42
C ASN A 281 23.00 0.68 -10.29
N VAL A 282 22.23 1.66 -9.81
CA VAL A 282 21.13 2.30 -10.54
C VAL A 282 21.58 2.96 -11.85
N THR A 283 20.65 3.16 -12.77
CA THR A 283 20.93 3.71 -14.12
C THR A 283 20.38 5.12 -14.35
N ASN A 284 19.34 5.51 -13.61
CA ASN A 284 18.60 6.76 -13.78
C ASN A 284 18.62 7.66 -12.53
N GLY A 285 19.58 7.47 -11.63
CA GLY A 285 19.80 8.36 -10.48
C GLY A 285 21.17 8.21 -9.81
N LEU A 286 21.26 8.74 -8.60
CA LEU A 286 22.40 8.61 -7.69
C LEU A 286 22.00 7.76 -6.49
N LEU A 287 22.63 6.59 -6.33
CA LEU A 287 22.52 5.73 -5.16
C LEU A 287 23.75 5.92 -4.24
N ASN A 288 23.51 6.11 -2.95
CA ASN A 288 24.49 5.87 -1.89
C ASN A 288 24.05 4.62 -1.14
N PHE A 289 24.96 3.65 -0.96
CA PHE A 289 24.67 2.34 -0.35
C PHE A 289 25.68 2.05 0.77
N GLY A 290 25.20 1.60 1.92
CA GLY A 290 25.98 1.21 3.10
C GLY A 290 26.02 -0.31 3.27
N ASN A 291 27.06 -0.81 3.95
CA ASN A 291 27.20 -2.24 4.24
C ASN A 291 26.32 -2.70 5.42
N ASP A 292 25.73 -1.76 6.15
CA ASP A 292 24.66 -1.92 7.13
C ASP A 292 23.27 -1.93 6.48
N GLY A 293 23.20 -2.07 5.15
CA GLY A 293 21.97 -2.06 4.36
C GLY A 293 21.30 -0.68 4.21
N TYR A 294 21.88 0.39 4.80
CA TYR A 294 21.46 1.76 4.54
C TYR A 294 21.47 2.07 3.04
N PHE A 295 20.48 2.82 2.55
CA PHE A 295 20.64 3.49 1.26
C PHE A 295 19.91 4.83 1.17
N SER A 296 20.36 5.65 0.22
CA SER A 296 19.58 6.77 -0.33
C SER A 296 19.67 6.78 -1.85
N TYR A 297 18.54 7.06 -2.50
CA TYR A 297 18.43 7.18 -3.94
C TYR A 297 17.75 8.50 -4.34
N THR A 298 18.41 9.21 -5.25
CA THR A 298 17.93 10.45 -5.87
C THR A 298 17.82 10.25 -7.38
N PRO A 299 16.62 10.25 -7.97
CA PRO A 299 16.44 10.21 -9.42
C PRO A 299 17.15 11.37 -10.14
N ASN A 300 17.49 11.16 -11.41
CA ASN A 300 17.85 12.23 -12.33
C ASN A 300 16.66 13.21 -12.51
N SER A 301 16.94 14.49 -12.79
CA SER A 301 15.88 15.48 -13.10
C SER A 301 15.01 15.00 -14.25
N GLU A 302 13.70 15.21 -14.13
CA GLU A 302 12.66 14.77 -15.08
C GLU A 302 12.55 13.24 -15.28
N PHE A 303 13.22 12.41 -14.48
CA PHE A 303 13.05 10.96 -14.53
C PHE A 303 11.85 10.51 -13.69
N ALA A 304 10.84 9.96 -14.36
CA ALA A 304 9.77 9.17 -13.77
C ALA A 304 9.75 7.79 -14.43
N GLY A 305 9.70 6.72 -13.63
CA GLY A 305 9.69 5.34 -14.13
C GLY A 305 10.41 4.37 -13.20
N HIS A 306 10.71 3.20 -13.75
CA HIS A 306 11.42 2.12 -13.07
C HIS A 306 12.95 2.26 -13.20
N ASP A 307 13.64 2.12 -12.08
CA ASP A 307 15.10 1.97 -12.00
C ASP A 307 15.41 0.87 -10.97
N SER A 308 16.59 0.27 -10.99
CA SER A 308 16.91 -0.83 -10.08
C SER A 308 18.40 -0.94 -9.77
N PHE A 309 18.70 -1.52 -8.62
CA PHE A 309 20.05 -1.92 -8.22
C PHE A 309 20.03 -3.35 -7.67
N SER A 310 21.18 -4.01 -7.54
CA SER A 310 21.25 -5.36 -6.97
C SER A 310 22.30 -5.44 -5.87
N TYR A 311 22.05 -6.32 -4.90
CA TYR A 311 22.95 -6.56 -3.78
C TYR A 311 22.92 -8.05 -3.37
N ARG A 312 23.77 -8.40 -2.41
CA ARG A 312 23.79 -9.68 -1.70
C ARG A 312 24.18 -9.43 -0.24
N VAL A 313 23.85 -10.35 0.65
CA VAL A 313 24.29 -10.31 2.05
C VAL A 313 25.43 -11.29 2.33
N SER A 314 26.08 -11.09 3.48
CA SER A 314 27.12 -11.94 4.06
C SER A 314 27.01 -11.91 5.58
N ASP A 315 26.97 -13.10 6.16
CA ASP A 315 27.14 -13.43 7.59
C ASP A 315 28.58 -13.14 8.10
N GLY A 316 29.57 -13.13 7.21
CA GLY A 316 31.01 -13.03 7.50
C GLY A 316 31.83 -14.25 7.05
N VAL A 317 31.18 -15.35 6.69
CA VAL A 317 31.77 -16.62 6.23
C VAL A 317 31.39 -16.90 4.77
N ALA A 318 30.10 -16.83 4.45
CA ALA A 318 29.50 -17.08 3.15
C ALA A 318 28.80 -15.82 2.58
N THR A 319 28.14 -15.97 1.42
CA THR A 319 27.36 -14.88 0.79
C THR A 319 26.13 -15.43 0.10
N SER A 320 25.02 -14.70 0.21
CA SER A 320 23.76 -15.04 -0.45
C SER A 320 23.85 -15.00 -1.98
N ASP A 321 22.82 -15.54 -2.63
CA ASP A 321 22.48 -15.19 -4.01
C ASP A 321 22.25 -13.68 -4.17
N THR A 322 22.35 -13.19 -5.41
CA THR A 322 22.14 -11.77 -5.72
C THR A 322 20.66 -11.47 -5.92
N VAL A 323 20.13 -10.51 -5.16
CA VAL A 323 18.75 -10.02 -5.27
C VAL A 323 18.70 -8.61 -5.85
N THR A 324 17.51 -8.22 -6.32
CA THR A 324 17.26 -6.91 -6.94
C THR A 324 16.38 -6.06 -6.04
N VAL A 325 16.69 -4.76 -5.98
CA VAL A 325 15.84 -3.72 -5.41
C VAL A 325 15.25 -2.91 -6.56
N ASP A 326 13.94 -2.98 -6.72
CA ASP A 326 13.20 -2.18 -7.69
C ASP A 326 12.79 -0.83 -7.08
N ILE A 327 12.96 0.24 -7.86
CA ILE A 327 12.49 1.58 -7.53
C ILE A 327 11.49 2.01 -8.62
N THR A 328 10.23 2.20 -8.26
CA THR A 328 9.12 2.41 -9.20
C THR A 328 8.22 3.58 -8.78
N LEU A 329 7.30 3.97 -9.67
CA LEU A 329 6.10 4.72 -9.27
C LEU A 329 5.18 3.82 -8.43
N PRO A 330 4.36 4.37 -7.51
CA PRO A 330 3.47 3.56 -6.66
C PRO A 330 2.32 2.97 -7.46
N ASN A 331 1.75 1.87 -7.00
CA ASN A 331 0.39 1.50 -7.37
C ASN A 331 -0.59 2.59 -6.88
N ILE A 332 -1.72 2.79 -7.55
CA ILE A 332 -2.72 3.78 -7.15
C ILE A 332 -4.07 3.11 -6.97
N LEU A 333 -4.62 3.17 -5.76
CA LEU A 333 -5.99 2.76 -5.44
C LEU A 333 -6.82 4.01 -5.13
N LEU A 334 -7.74 4.37 -6.02
CA LEU A 334 -8.70 5.45 -5.82
C LEU A 334 -10.09 4.86 -5.55
N ILE A 335 -10.54 4.95 -4.31
CA ILE A 335 -11.90 4.61 -3.89
C ILE A 335 -12.73 5.90 -3.88
N MET A 336 -13.76 5.96 -4.73
CA MET A 336 -14.76 7.02 -4.75
C MET A 336 -16.13 6.45 -4.42
N VAL A 337 -16.62 6.86 -3.25
CA VAL A 337 -17.91 6.51 -2.68
C VAL A 337 -19.01 7.42 -3.26
N ASP A 338 -20.27 6.97 -3.24
CA ASP A 338 -21.40 7.61 -3.93
C ASP A 338 -22.44 8.12 -2.91
N ASP A 339 -22.47 9.42 -2.65
CA ASP A 339 -23.30 10.07 -1.62
C ASP A 339 -22.87 9.85 -0.16
N MET A 340 -21.56 9.82 0.10
CA MET A 340 -21.00 9.88 1.45
C MET A 340 -20.58 11.31 1.82
N GLY A 341 -21.14 11.85 2.90
CA GLY A 341 -20.74 13.16 3.45
C GLY A 341 -19.54 13.07 4.38
N GLN A 342 -18.83 14.19 4.59
CA GLN A 342 -17.82 14.25 5.66
C GLN A 342 -18.41 13.88 7.04
N GLY A 343 -19.62 14.37 7.34
CA GLY A 343 -20.29 14.13 8.62
C GLY A 343 -20.70 12.68 8.90
N ASP A 344 -20.63 11.79 7.90
CA ASP A 344 -20.81 10.34 8.09
C ASP A 344 -19.59 9.69 8.76
N ALA A 345 -18.38 10.24 8.61
CA ALA A 345 -17.15 9.61 9.08
C ALA A 345 -16.69 10.14 10.45
N PRO A 346 -16.41 9.27 11.44
CA PRO A 346 -15.89 9.65 12.76
C PRO A 346 -14.65 10.55 12.75
N ILE A 347 -13.80 10.40 11.73
CA ILE A 347 -12.58 11.22 11.56
C ILE A 347 -12.86 12.69 11.24
N TYR A 348 -14.07 13.04 10.79
CA TYR A 348 -14.50 14.43 10.54
C TYR A 348 -15.58 14.88 11.54
N ASN A 349 -16.49 13.98 11.90
CA ASN A 349 -17.52 14.19 12.91
C ASN A 349 -17.36 13.14 14.02
N PRO A 350 -16.70 13.46 15.14
CA PRO A 350 -16.57 12.55 16.29
C PRO A 350 -17.91 12.12 16.93
N GLY A 351 -19.03 12.77 16.57
CA GLY A 351 -20.39 12.37 16.95
C GLY A 351 -21.06 11.38 15.99
N SER A 352 -20.41 11.00 14.88
CA SER A 352 -20.96 9.99 13.95
C SER A 352 -21.14 8.65 14.67
N ALA A 353 -22.31 8.05 14.48
CA ALA A 353 -22.64 6.74 15.01
C ALA A 353 -22.19 5.57 14.09
N ILE A 354 -21.51 5.86 12.98
CA ILE A 354 -21.06 4.87 12.00
C ILE A 354 -19.60 4.48 12.33
N PRO A 355 -19.30 3.25 12.77
CA PRO A 355 -17.93 2.81 13.00
C PRO A 355 -17.21 2.69 11.64
N MET A 356 -16.18 3.50 11.40
CA MET A 356 -15.34 3.41 10.19
C MET A 356 -13.88 3.13 10.56
N PRO A 357 -13.55 1.94 11.11
CA PRO A 357 -12.21 1.61 11.57
C PRO A 357 -11.17 1.61 10.45
N ASN A 358 -11.51 1.17 9.23
CA ASN A 358 -10.55 1.10 8.13
C ASN A 358 -10.18 2.50 7.62
N LEU A 359 -11.17 3.38 7.45
CA LEU A 359 -10.96 4.78 7.11
C LEU A 359 -10.21 5.55 8.22
N THR A 360 -10.45 5.19 9.48
CA THR A 360 -9.71 5.75 10.63
C THR A 360 -8.25 5.31 10.63
N ALA A 361 -7.98 4.03 10.37
CA ALA A 361 -6.62 3.52 10.22
C ALA A 361 -5.89 4.15 9.02
N LEU A 362 -6.58 4.31 7.88
CA LEU A 362 -6.05 5.00 6.70
C LEU A 362 -5.66 6.46 7.00
N ALA A 363 -6.50 7.18 7.74
CA ALA A 363 -6.22 8.57 8.14
C ALA A 363 -5.05 8.66 9.13
N ASN A 364 -4.98 7.75 10.11
CA ASN A 364 -3.87 7.69 11.06
C ASN A 364 -2.53 7.36 10.38
N ALA A 365 -2.53 6.47 9.39
CA ALA A 365 -1.36 6.10 8.61
C ALA A 365 -1.01 7.10 7.47
N GLY A 366 -1.74 8.21 7.33
CA GLY A 366 -1.60 9.13 6.21
C GLY A 366 -2.00 10.57 6.53
N ILE A 367 -2.74 11.20 5.61
CA ILE A 367 -3.23 12.57 5.73
C ILE A 367 -4.74 12.67 5.48
N ARG A 368 -5.43 13.45 6.33
CA ARG A 368 -6.83 13.84 6.20
C ARG A 368 -6.95 15.27 5.67
N PHE A 369 -7.83 15.52 4.71
CA PHE A 369 -8.08 16.86 4.18
C PHE A 369 -9.43 17.40 4.68
N ASP A 370 -9.39 18.52 5.41
CA ASP A 370 -10.53 19.09 6.15
C ASP A 370 -11.37 20.06 5.32
N ASN A 371 -10.81 20.52 4.18
CA ASN A 371 -11.44 21.48 3.29
C ASN A 371 -11.47 20.96 1.83
N ALA A 372 -11.84 19.68 1.70
CA ALA A 372 -12.01 18.99 0.42
C ALA A 372 -13.46 19.08 -0.09
N HIS A 373 -13.62 19.41 -1.38
CA HIS A 373 -14.90 19.61 -2.03
C HIS A 373 -15.01 18.75 -3.29
N ALA A 374 -16.17 18.14 -3.50
CA ALA A 374 -16.60 17.73 -4.82
C ALA A 374 -16.77 18.98 -5.72
N ALA A 375 -16.39 18.88 -7.00
CA ALA A 375 -16.57 19.97 -7.97
C ALA A 375 -18.05 20.34 -8.20
N ALA A 376 -18.97 19.44 -7.84
CA ALA A 376 -20.39 19.69 -7.82
C ALA A 376 -21.08 18.92 -6.69
N ALA A 377 -22.27 19.36 -6.30
CA ALA A 377 -23.13 18.64 -5.36
C ALA A 377 -23.84 17.41 -6.00
N ALA A 378 -23.30 16.81 -7.07
CA ALA A 378 -23.91 15.66 -7.74
C ALA A 378 -22.90 14.75 -8.45
N CYS A 379 -23.21 13.45 -8.41
CA CYS A 379 -22.34 12.36 -8.88
C CYS A 379 -21.73 12.59 -10.25
N SER A 380 -22.60 12.85 -11.23
CA SER A 380 -22.26 12.92 -12.64
C SER A 380 -21.24 14.05 -12.87
N PRO A 381 -21.56 15.34 -12.65
CA PRO A 381 -20.63 16.44 -12.87
C PRO A 381 -19.31 16.30 -12.09
N THR A 382 -19.33 15.81 -10.84
CA THR A 382 -18.09 15.56 -10.09
C THR A 382 -17.21 14.48 -10.72
N ARG A 383 -17.79 13.36 -11.18
CA ARG A 383 -17.05 12.26 -11.81
C ARG A 383 -16.41 12.70 -13.15
N TYR A 384 -17.04 13.60 -13.91
CA TYR A 384 -16.37 14.27 -15.04
C TYR A 384 -15.21 15.16 -14.59
N SER A 385 -15.41 15.96 -13.54
CA SER A 385 -14.39 16.89 -13.07
C SER A 385 -13.15 16.18 -12.52
N LEU A 386 -13.35 15.10 -11.74
CA LEU A 386 -12.27 14.23 -11.29
C LEU A 386 -11.52 13.61 -12.47
N LEU A 387 -12.24 13.04 -13.43
CA LEU A 387 -11.60 12.35 -14.56
C LEU A 387 -10.85 13.30 -15.49
N THR A 388 -11.32 14.53 -15.71
CA THR A 388 -10.76 15.44 -16.74
C THR A 388 -9.95 16.61 -16.19
N GLY A 389 -10.05 16.90 -14.88
CA GLY A 389 -9.45 18.09 -14.28
C GLY A 389 -10.12 19.42 -14.63
N ASN A 390 -11.36 19.42 -15.14
CA ASN A 390 -12.10 20.62 -15.54
C ASN A 390 -13.39 20.78 -14.71
N TYR A 391 -13.84 22.00 -14.44
CA TYR A 391 -15.15 22.25 -13.84
C TYR A 391 -16.29 21.79 -14.77
N PRO A 392 -17.46 21.39 -14.24
CA PRO A 392 -18.51 20.78 -15.05
C PRO A 392 -19.15 21.75 -16.05
N HIS A 393 -19.09 23.06 -15.78
CA HIS A 393 -19.55 24.10 -16.72
C HIS A 393 -18.73 24.17 -18.03
N ARG A 394 -17.55 23.53 -18.09
CA ARG A 394 -16.76 23.35 -19.34
C ARG A 394 -17.19 22.12 -20.16
N GLY A 395 -18.02 21.24 -19.59
CA GLY A 395 -18.50 20.01 -20.25
C GLY A 395 -19.74 20.21 -21.13
N ARG A 396 -20.17 19.15 -21.83
CA ARG A 396 -21.22 19.21 -22.88
C ARG A 396 -22.62 19.71 -22.45
N LYS A 397 -22.97 19.62 -21.17
CA LYS A 397 -24.14 20.29 -20.57
C LYS A 397 -23.60 21.02 -19.35
N PRO A 398 -23.40 22.33 -19.44
CA PRO A 398 -23.07 23.11 -18.26
C PRO A 398 -24.08 22.89 -17.14
N GLY A 399 -25.38 22.64 -17.42
CA GLY A 399 -26.46 22.42 -16.44
C GLY A 399 -26.44 21.14 -15.59
N GLY A 400 -25.43 20.28 -15.71
CA GLY A 400 -24.97 19.45 -14.60
C GLY A 400 -25.77 18.20 -14.16
N VAL A 401 -26.93 17.84 -14.73
CA VAL A 401 -27.54 16.51 -14.47
C VAL A 401 -27.78 15.74 -15.77
N TRP A 402 -27.23 14.52 -15.81
CA TRP A 402 -27.31 13.62 -16.95
C TRP A 402 -28.11 12.36 -16.63
N ARG A 403 -28.59 11.71 -17.70
CA ARG A 403 -29.18 10.38 -17.67
C ARG A 403 -28.06 9.36 -17.80
N SER A 404 -28.20 8.21 -17.16
CA SER A 404 -27.24 7.09 -17.21
C SER A 404 -26.85 6.74 -18.66
N LEU A 405 -27.84 6.75 -19.57
CA LEU A 405 -27.68 6.53 -21.00
C LEU A 405 -28.01 7.79 -21.81
N ALA A 406 -27.09 8.76 -21.78
CA ALA A 406 -27.14 9.90 -22.69
C ALA A 406 -26.29 9.59 -23.94
N PRO A 407 -26.79 9.84 -25.17
CA PRO A 407 -26.11 9.47 -26.43
C PRO A 407 -24.83 10.30 -26.68
N ASN A 408 -24.54 11.25 -25.80
CA ASN A 408 -23.23 11.85 -25.64
C ASN A 408 -22.83 11.71 -24.17
N THR A 409 -21.65 11.14 -23.92
CA THR A 409 -20.94 11.31 -22.64
C THR A 409 -20.65 12.79 -22.36
N MET A 410 -20.45 13.17 -21.10
CA MET A 410 -20.03 14.52 -20.72
C MET A 410 -18.67 14.92 -21.27
N ILE A 411 -17.75 13.95 -21.38
CA ILE A 411 -16.36 14.14 -21.82
C ILE A 411 -16.38 14.54 -23.31
N ILE A 412 -15.80 15.69 -23.65
CA ILE A 412 -15.73 16.12 -25.05
C ILE A 412 -14.62 15.35 -25.79
N PRO A 413 -14.78 15.09 -27.10
CA PRO A 413 -13.73 14.49 -27.92
C PRO A 413 -12.43 15.28 -27.82
N GLY A 414 -11.32 14.58 -27.58
CA GLY A 414 -10.01 15.20 -27.39
C GLY A 414 -9.70 15.61 -25.95
N GLN A 415 -10.64 15.55 -25.00
CA GLN A 415 -10.28 15.63 -23.58
C GLN A 415 -9.50 14.40 -23.14
N GLN A 416 -8.36 14.65 -22.51
CA GLN A 416 -7.66 13.64 -21.73
C GLN A 416 -8.41 13.36 -20.43
N THR A 417 -8.25 12.13 -19.96
CA THR A 417 -8.82 11.65 -18.71
C THR A 417 -7.72 11.05 -17.85
N LEU A 418 -7.98 10.89 -16.56
CA LEU A 418 -7.05 10.31 -15.60
C LEU A 418 -6.52 8.92 -16.02
N GLY A 419 -7.37 8.11 -16.69
CA GLY A 419 -6.94 6.86 -17.32
C GLY A 419 -5.87 7.07 -18.41
N HIS A 420 -6.12 7.98 -19.37
CA HIS A 420 -5.13 8.33 -20.39
C HIS A 420 -3.83 8.88 -19.80
N THR A 421 -3.92 9.73 -18.76
CA THR A 421 -2.76 10.29 -18.05
C THR A 421 -1.93 9.19 -17.41
N LEU A 422 -2.54 8.23 -16.72
CA LEU A 422 -1.80 7.17 -16.04
C LEU A 422 -1.30 6.08 -17.01
N GLN A 423 -2.01 5.79 -18.11
CA GLN A 423 -1.47 5.01 -19.23
C GLN A 423 -0.19 5.64 -19.80
N ALA A 424 -0.11 6.97 -19.89
CA ALA A 424 1.11 7.67 -20.33
C ALA A 424 2.28 7.52 -19.33
N ALA A 425 2.00 7.29 -18.04
CA ALA A 425 2.96 6.89 -17.02
C ALA A 425 3.21 5.35 -16.96
N ASN A 426 2.81 4.60 -17.99
CA ASN A 426 2.93 3.14 -18.09
C ASN A 426 2.15 2.35 -17.01
N TYR A 427 1.07 2.89 -16.45
CA TYR A 427 0.20 2.13 -15.55
C TYR A 427 -0.67 1.12 -16.31
N ARG A 428 -0.98 -0.03 -15.68
CA ARG A 428 -2.17 -0.81 -16.05
C ARG A 428 -3.40 -0.15 -15.43
N THR A 429 -4.39 0.25 -16.21
CA THR A 429 -5.53 1.06 -15.72
C THR A 429 -6.84 0.28 -15.63
N ALA A 430 -7.58 0.42 -14.52
CA ALA A 430 -8.87 -0.23 -14.27
C ALA A 430 -9.95 0.73 -13.77
N PHE A 431 -11.16 0.64 -14.33
CA PHE A 431 -12.37 1.31 -13.83
C PHE A 431 -13.38 0.26 -13.37
N ILE A 432 -13.68 0.21 -12.07
CA ILE A 432 -14.67 -0.71 -11.53
C ILE A 432 -15.78 0.08 -10.81
N GLY A 433 -17.03 -0.12 -11.20
CA GLY A 433 -18.22 0.44 -10.52
C GLY A 433 -19.02 1.48 -11.31
N LYS A 434 -19.48 2.55 -10.65
CA LYS A 434 -20.45 3.50 -11.19
C LYS A 434 -19.82 4.50 -12.17
N LEU A 435 -20.24 4.45 -13.44
CA LEU A 435 -19.78 5.37 -14.48
C LEU A 435 -20.47 6.76 -14.40
N HIS A 436 -21.80 6.81 -14.57
CA HIS A 436 -22.66 8.00 -14.51
C HIS A 436 -22.26 9.22 -15.37
N ASN A 437 -21.36 9.06 -16.35
CA ASN A 437 -20.92 10.11 -17.27
C ASN A 437 -21.65 10.10 -18.63
N GLY A 438 -22.56 9.16 -18.86
CA GLY A 438 -23.22 8.92 -20.15
C GLY A 438 -22.39 8.05 -21.10
N GLY A 439 -22.86 7.90 -22.34
CA GLY A 439 -22.31 7.01 -23.37
C GLY A 439 -23.44 6.39 -24.21
N ALA A 440 -23.10 5.92 -25.41
CA ALA A 440 -24.08 5.60 -26.45
C ALA A 440 -24.19 4.10 -26.73
N PHE A 441 -25.43 3.61 -26.79
CA PHE A 441 -25.78 2.35 -27.44
C PHE A 441 -26.27 2.61 -28.85
N TRP A 442 -25.78 1.82 -29.79
CA TRP A 442 -26.12 1.92 -31.21
C TRP A 442 -27.01 0.74 -31.61
N ASN A 443 -27.97 0.97 -32.51
CA ASN A 443 -28.60 -0.13 -33.24
C ASN A 443 -27.67 -0.65 -34.36
N GLU A 444 -28.05 -1.76 -35.00
CA GLU A 444 -27.28 -2.32 -36.12
C GLU A 444 -27.01 -1.28 -37.23
N ALA A 445 -27.96 -0.38 -37.46
CA ALA A 445 -27.95 0.69 -38.46
C ALA A 445 -27.16 1.97 -38.05
N GLY A 446 -26.53 2.00 -36.87
CA GLY A 446 -25.69 3.13 -36.44
C GLY A 446 -26.47 4.35 -35.92
N THR A 447 -27.68 4.16 -35.37
CA THR A 447 -28.44 5.18 -34.63
C THR A 447 -28.20 5.03 -33.13
N ALA A 448 -27.85 6.11 -32.43
CA ALA A 448 -27.67 6.11 -30.97
C ALA A 448 -29.02 6.24 -30.24
N TYR A 449 -29.21 5.47 -29.17
CA TYR A 449 -30.42 5.48 -28.33
C TYR A 449 -30.18 6.10 -26.96
N THR A 450 -31.26 6.55 -26.32
CA THR A 450 -31.25 7.23 -25.00
C THR A 450 -32.00 6.44 -23.93
N ASP A 451 -32.42 5.23 -24.26
CA ASP A 451 -33.19 4.28 -23.47
C ASP A 451 -32.80 2.85 -23.90
N VAL A 452 -33.35 1.83 -23.24
CA VAL A 452 -33.07 0.43 -23.58
C VAL A 452 -34.18 -0.13 -24.47
N SER A 453 -34.15 0.24 -25.75
CA SER A 453 -35.11 -0.20 -26.76
C SER A 453 -34.90 -1.68 -27.20
N ALA A 454 -35.74 -2.17 -28.12
CA ALA A 454 -35.58 -3.49 -28.74
C ALA A 454 -34.64 -3.49 -29.96
N ASP A 455 -34.16 -2.31 -30.38
CA ASP A 455 -33.36 -2.16 -31.60
C ASP A 455 -31.85 -2.11 -31.34
N ILE A 456 -31.42 -2.02 -30.07
CA ILE A 456 -30.00 -1.90 -29.70
C ILE A 456 -29.22 -3.16 -30.10
N ASP A 457 -28.05 -2.98 -30.71
CA ASP A 457 -27.08 -4.05 -30.94
C ASP A 457 -26.25 -4.28 -29.67
N PHE A 458 -26.68 -5.24 -28.86
CA PHE A 458 -26.01 -5.58 -27.59
C PHE A 458 -24.73 -6.42 -27.76
N THR A 459 -24.37 -6.82 -28.98
CA THR A 459 -23.12 -7.53 -29.23
C THR A 459 -21.92 -6.60 -29.39
N ARG A 460 -22.17 -5.30 -29.60
CA ARG A 460 -21.15 -4.26 -29.71
C ARG A 460 -20.76 -3.70 -28.35
N ASN A 461 -19.56 -3.11 -28.30
CA ASN A 461 -19.14 -2.29 -27.19
C ASN A 461 -20.01 -1.02 -27.09
N PHE A 462 -20.32 -0.65 -25.85
CA PHE A 462 -20.83 0.64 -25.43
C PHE A 462 -19.85 1.76 -25.86
N ASP A 463 -20.33 2.71 -26.66
CA ASP A 463 -19.46 3.78 -27.18
C ASP A 463 -19.32 4.93 -26.18
N ARG A 464 -18.09 5.42 -26.08
CA ARG A 464 -17.62 6.39 -25.10
C ARG A 464 -17.75 5.85 -23.68
N GLY A 465 -17.38 4.58 -23.51
CA GLY A 465 -17.15 3.92 -22.23
C GLY A 465 -15.72 4.08 -21.71
N PRO A 466 -15.45 3.58 -20.49
CA PRO A 466 -14.12 3.55 -19.87
C PRO A 466 -12.95 3.13 -20.77
N THR A 467 -13.10 2.17 -21.69
CA THR A 467 -11.97 1.76 -22.56
C THR A 467 -11.51 2.88 -23.48
N GLN A 468 -12.42 3.78 -23.87
CA GLN A 468 -12.14 5.01 -24.63
C GLN A 468 -11.76 6.21 -23.72
N PHE A 469 -11.71 6.00 -22.40
CA PHE A 469 -11.22 6.95 -21.39
C PHE A 469 -9.89 6.49 -20.76
N GLY A 470 -9.14 5.65 -21.47
CA GLY A 470 -7.81 5.19 -21.07
C GLY A 470 -7.80 4.18 -19.92
N PHE A 471 -8.83 3.33 -19.82
CA PHE A 471 -8.87 2.20 -18.89
C PHE A 471 -8.68 0.88 -19.66
N ASP A 472 -7.55 0.19 -19.41
CA ASP A 472 -7.23 -1.12 -20.02
C ASP A 472 -8.28 -2.19 -19.68
N TYR A 473 -8.88 -2.08 -18.49
CA TYR A 473 -9.93 -2.95 -18.00
C TYR A 473 -11.09 -2.12 -17.44
N SER A 474 -12.33 -2.52 -17.72
CA SER A 474 -13.52 -1.91 -17.13
C SER A 474 -14.54 -2.95 -16.66
N PHE A 475 -15.19 -2.67 -15.54
CA PHE A 475 -16.35 -3.43 -15.06
C PHE A 475 -17.35 -2.49 -14.38
N ILE A 476 -18.38 -2.04 -15.11
CA ILE A 476 -19.19 -0.88 -14.71
C ILE A 476 -20.70 -1.12 -14.72
N LEU A 477 -21.40 -0.27 -13.96
CA LEU A 477 -22.83 0.01 -14.15
C LEU A 477 -22.98 1.44 -14.73
N PRO A 478 -23.78 1.66 -15.79
CA PRO A 478 -23.90 2.98 -16.42
C PRO A 478 -24.42 4.08 -15.49
N GLY A 479 -25.36 3.76 -14.59
CA GLY A 479 -25.95 4.70 -13.64
C GLY A 479 -25.85 4.32 -12.15
N GLY A 480 -25.22 3.18 -11.83
CA GLY A 480 -25.19 2.62 -10.48
C GLY A 480 -26.53 2.01 -10.05
N ILE A 481 -26.69 1.75 -8.74
CA ILE A 481 -27.85 1.03 -8.18
C ILE A 481 -29.16 1.85 -8.14
N GLY A 482 -29.05 3.18 -8.16
CA GLY A 482 -30.22 4.07 -8.14
C GLY A 482 -30.82 4.36 -9.51
N LYS A 483 -30.01 4.37 -10.59
CA LYS A 483 -30.45 4.80 -11.92
C LYS A 483 -30.17 3.74 -12.98
N GLY A 484 -31.24 3.14 -13.49
CA GLY A 484 -31.14 2.10 -14.51
C GLY A 484 -30.50 2.55 -15.83
N PRO A 485 -30.21 1.58 -16.74
CA PRO A 485 -30.54 0.17 -16.58
C PRO A 485 -29.62 -0.57 -15.62
N PHE A 486 -30.14 -1.63 -15.02
CA PHE A 486 -29.46 -2.43 -14.00
C PHE A 486 -28.75 -3.60 -14.69
N PHE A 487 -27.72 -3.25 -15.47
CA PHE A 487 -26.88 -4.16 -16.25
C PHE A 487 -25.41 -3.91 -15.90
N TYR A 488 -24.59 -4.95 -16.03
CA TYR A 488 -23.14 -4.88 -15.94
C TYR A 488 -22.51 -4.82 -17.34
N PHE A 489 -21.42 -4.09 -17.47
CA PHE A 489 -20.59 -4.03 -18.68
C PHE A 489 -19.15 -4.31 -18.31
N GLU A 490 -18.53 -5.25 -19.01
CA GLU A 490 -17.12 -5.63 -18.84
C GLU A 490 -16.38 -5.28 -20.14
N ASN A 491 -15.31 -4.49 -20.03
CA ASN A 491 -14.58 -3.92 -21.19
C ASN A 491 -15.52 -3.29 -22.23
N ASP A 492 -16.48 -2.53 -21.71
CA ASP A 492 -17.57 -1.86 -22.42
C ASP A 492 -18.55 -2.80 -23.17
N ARG A 493 -18.42 -4.13 -23.07
CA ARG A 493 -19.34 -5.11 -23.66
C ARG A 493 -20.36 -5.59 -22.62
N LEU A 494 -21.63 -5.68 -23.00
CA LEU A 494 -22.71 -6.13 -22.11
C LEU A 494 -22.37 -7.52 -21.55
N THR A 495 -22.57 -7.70 -20.25
CA THR A 495 -22.29 -8.98 -19.58
C THR A 495 -23.36 -9.31 -18.55
N ARG A 496 -23.54 -10.61 -18.28
CA ARG A 496 -24.48 -11.13 -17.29
C ARG A 496 -23.72 -12.01 -16.32
N TYR A 497 -23.96 -11.77 -15.03
CA TYR A 497 -23.45 -12.63 -13.96
C TYR A 497 -24.04 -14.03 -14.10
N ASP A 498 -23.30 -15.08 -13.80
CA ASP A 498 -23.83 -16.42 -13.57
C ASP A 498 -23.63 -16.79 -12.10
N THR A 499 -24.72 -16.80 -11.36
CA THR A 499 -24.77 -17.13 -9.93
C THR A 499 -24.36 -18.57 -9.61
N THR A 500 -24.24 -19.44 -10.64
CA THR A 500 -23.85 -20.85 -10.49
C THR A 500 -22.33 -21.02 -10.57
N THR A 501 -21.68 -20.26 -11.46
CA THR A 501 -20.24 -20.35 -11.73
C THR A 501 -19.44 -19.21 -11.12
N GLY A 502 -20.10 -18.13 -10.67
CA GLY A 502 -19.46 -16.89 -10.23
C GLY A 502 -18.87 -16.05 -11.36
N GLN A 503 -19.09 -16.43 -12.62
CA GLN A 503 -18.46 -15.81 -13.79
C GLN A 503 -19.37 -14.78 -14.49
N PHE A 504 -18.75 -13.91 -15.27
CA PHE A 504 -19.44 -12.95 -16.12
C PHE A 504 -19.38 -13.41 -17.57
N ASN A 505 -20.54 -13.56 -18.19
CA ASN A 505 -20.69 -14.06 -19.55
C ASN A 505 -21.25 -12.95 -20.45
N HIS A 506 -20.55 -12.68 -21.55
CA HIS A 506 -21.02 -11.79 -22.59
C HIS A 506 -22.05 -12.45 -23.49
N PHE A 507 -22.89 -11.62 -24.14
CA PHE A 507 -23.85 -12.08 -25.12
C PHE A 507 -23.28 -12.05 -26.54
N GLU A 508 -23.42 -13.18 -27.25
CA GLU A 508 -23.01 -13.30 -28.65
C GLU A 508 -24.14 -12.96 -29.64
N THR A 509 -25.39 -12.77 -29.16
CA THR A 509 -26.48 -12.23 -29.98
C THR A 509 -27.37 -11.26 -29.20
N THR A 510 -27.89 -10.25 -29.89
CA THR A 510 -28.88 -9.29 -29.35
C THR A 510 -30.17 -9.97 -28.87
N ALA A 511 -30.63 -11.02 -29.56
CA ALA A 511 -31.85 -11.73 -29.17
C ALA A 511 -31.70 -12.49 -27.85
N ASP A 512 -30.53 -13.08 -27.61
CA ASP A 512 -30.18 -13.76 -26.35
C ASP A 512 -30.06 -12.75 -25.20
N ALA A 513 -29.34 -11.64 -25.41
CA ALA A 513 -29.27 -10.54 -24.45
C ALA A 513 -30.67 -10.03 -24.04
N GLN A 514 -31.57 -9.84 -25.01
CA GLN A 514 -32.92 -9.36 -24.77
C GLN A 514 -33.80 -10.38 -24.02
N ALA A 515 -33.55 -11.69 -24.17
CA ALA A 515 -34.30 -12.73 -23.45
C ALA A 515 -34.10 -12.65 -21.91
N HIS A 516 -32.97 -12.11 -21.47
CA HIS A 516 -32.63 -11.90 -20.06
C HIS A 516 -32.97 -10.48 -19.53
N MET A 517 -33.51 -9.59 -20.36
CA MET A 517 -33.84 -8.21 -19.94
C MET A 517 -35.30 -8.08 -19.47
N VAL A 518 -35.49 -7.85 -18.18
CA VAL A 518 -36.82 -7.76 -17.56
C VAL A 518 -37.19 -6.28 -17.33
N PRO A 519 -38.39 -5.82 -17.73
CA PRO A 519 -38.92 -4.52 -17.33
C PRO A 519 -39.13 -4.47 -15.81
N VAL A 520 -38.66 -3.42 -15.16
CA VAL A 520 -38.72 -3.25 -13.70
C VAL A 520 -39.24 -1.86 -13.32
N THR A 521 -39.94 -1.79 -12.19
CA THR A 521 -40.52 -0.55 -11.67
C THR A 521 -39.82 -0.07 -10.40
N TYR A 522 -39.79 1.25 -10.21
CA TYR A 522 -39.27 1.87 -8.99
C TYR A 522 -39.84 1.22 -7.70
N GLY A 523 -38.98 0.89 -6.74
CA GLY A 523 -39.36 0.28 -5.45
C GLY A 523 -39.73 -1.21 -5.52
N GLN A 524 -39.65 -1.84 -6.69
CA GLN A 524 -39.90 -3.28 -6.84
C GLN A 524 -38.85 -4.11 -6.09
N GLN A 525 -39.32 -5.09 -5.31
CA GLN A 525 -38.49 -6.17 -4.77
C GLN A 525 -38.06 -7.10 -5.91
N PHE A 526 -36.76 -7.31 -6.09
CA PHE A 526 -36.20 -8.00 -7.25
C PHE A 526 -34.95 -8.80 -6.86
N ASN A 527 -35.02 -10.13 -6.98
CA ASN A 527 -34.02 -11.10 -6.50
C ASN A 527 -33.58 -10.91 -5.03
N GLY A 528 -34.42 -10.27 -4.21
CA GLY A 528 -34.17 -9.95 -2.80
C GLY A 528 -33.59 -8.56 -2.56
N GLY A 529 -33.13 -7.86 -3.60
CA GLY A 529 -32.80 -6.44 -3.60
C GLY A 529 -33.98 -5.54 -4.00
N ILE A 530 -33.70 -4.27 -4.27
CA ILE A 530 -34.69 -3.24 -4.62
C ILE A 530 -34.29 -2.52 -5.90
N ILE A 531 -35.28 -2.22 -6.75
CA ILE A 531 -35.11 -1.47 -7.99
C ILE A 531 -35.15 0.04 -7.74
N GLY A 532 -34.07 0.74 -8.07
CA GLY A 532 -33.89 2.18 -7.80
C GLY A 532 -34.64 3.16 -8.71
N SER A 533 -35.17 2.72 -9.87
CA SER A 533 -35.88 3.55 -10.86
C SER A 533 -36.64 2.71 -11.89
N ASN A 534 -37.63 3.28 -12.58
CA ASN A 534 -38.35 2.60 -13.65
C ASN A 534 -37.43 2.36 -14.86
N SER A 535 -37.13 1.10 -15.20
CA SER A 535 -36.13 0.78 -16.23
C SER A 535 -36.21 -0.69 -16.71
N LYS A 536 -35.09 -1.23 -17.19
CA LYS A 536 -34.85 -2.67 -17.35
C LYS A 536 -33.71 -3.12 -16.42
N ALA A 537 -33.78 -4.37 -15.97
CA ALA A 537 -32.74 -5.07 -15.23
C ALA A 537 -32.39 -6.39 -15.93
N MET A 538 -31.18 -6.92 -15.68
CA MET A 538 -30.95 -8.34 -15.95
C MET A 538 -31.87 -9.16 -15.05
N ASP A 539 -32.41 -10.26 -15.56
CA ASP A 539 -33.27 -11.21 -14.83
C ASP A 539 -32.70 -11.67 -13.49
N ASN A 540 -31.38 -11.67 -13.33
CA ASN A 540 -30.65 -12.04 -12.11
C ASN A 540 -29.94 -10.88 -11.38
N TYR A 541 -30.24 -9.61 -11.72
CA TYR A 541 -29.72 -8.47 -10.95
C TYR A 541 -30.21 -8.50 -9.50
N ASP A 542 -29.32 -8.26 -8.53
CA ASP A 542 -29.64 -8.04 -7.12
C ASP A 542 -28.80 -6.84 -6.62
N SER A 543 -29.48 -5.79 -6.16
CA SER A 543 -28.81 -4.57 -5.69
C SER A 543 -27.95 -4.80 -4.45
N ARG A 544 -28.24 -5.84 -3.65
CA ARG A 544 -27.46 -6.22 -2.44
C ARG A 544 -26.18 -6.97 -2.75
N GLN A 545 -25.90 -7.24 -4.02
CA GLN A 545 -24.71 -7.97 -4.46
C GLN A 545 -23.76 -7.08 -5.25
N VAL A 546 -24.11 -5.81 -5.47
CA VAL A 546 -23.33 -4.90 -6.33
C VAL A 546 -21.98 -4.57 -5.70
N GLY A 547 -21.92 -4.03 -4.46
CA GLY A 547 -20.69 -3.83 -3.71
C GLY A 547 -19.77 -5.07 -3.65
N PRO A 548 -20.27 -6.26 -3.25
CA PRO A 548 -19.50 -7.51 -3.27
C PRO A 548 -19.00 -7.91 -4.66
N ILE A 549 -19.82 -7.82 -5.71
CA ILE A 549 -19.41 -8.14 -7.10
C ILE A 549 -18.29 -7.20 -7.56
N LEU A 550 -18.44 -5.90 -7.35
CA LEU A 550 -17.44 -4.91 -7.75
C LEU A 550 -16.12 -5.13 -7.01
N THR A 551 -16.19 -5.40 -5.71
CA THR A 551 -15.00 -5.66 -4.88
C THR A 551 -14.32 -6.97 -5.30
N SER A 552 -15.06 -8.02 -5.62
CA SER A 552 -14.49 -9.25 -6.19
C SER A 552 -13.75 -9.00 -7.51
N ARG A 553 -14.31 -8.17 -8.39
CA ARG A 553 -13.63 -7.78 -9.64
C ARG A 553 -12.37 -6.93 -9.41
N ALA A 554 -12.30 -6.17 -8.33
CA ALA A 554 -11.11 -5.42 -7.93
C ALA A 554 -9.99 -6.36 -7.43
N LEU A 555 -10.32 -7.36 -6.61
CA LEU A 555 -9.37 -8.38 -6.15
C LEU A 555 -8.78 -9.16 -7.34
N ILE A 556 -9.64 -9.65 -8.24
CA ILE A 556 -9.24 -10.38 -9.46
C ILE A 556 -8.34 -9.53 -10.37
N PHE A 557 -8.57 -8.21 -10.45
CA PHE A 557 -7.70 -7.31 -11.22
C PHE A 557 -6.29 -7.21 -10.63
N ILE A 558 -6.16 -7.16 -9.29
CA ILE A 558 -4.86 -7.16 -8.60
C ILE A 558 -4.13 -8.48 -8.86
N ASP A 559 -4.82 -9.62 -8.71
CA ASP A 559 -4.26 -10.96 -8.99
C ASP A 559 -3.75 -11.06 -10.44
N GLN A 560 -4.57 -10.66 -11.41
CA GLN A 560 -4.20 -10.70 -12.83
C GLN A 560 -3.04 -9.75 -13.14
N HIS A 561 -2.95 -8.61 -12.45
CA HIS A 561 -1.84 -7.68 -12.60
C HIS A 561 -0.52 -8.26 -12.11
N LEU A 562 -0.50 -8.89 -10.94
CA LEU A 562 0.69 -9.56 -10.41
C LEU A 562 1.12 -10.73 -11.29
N ASN A 563 0.18 -11.59 -11.68
CA ASN A 563 0.46 -12.72 -12.57
C ASN A 563 0.98 -12.27 -13.95
N ASP A 564 0.42 -11.21 -14.54
CA ASP A 564 0.91 -10.65 -15.81
C ASP A 564 2.31 -10.03 -15.67
N ASN A 565 2.61 -9.36 -14.56
CA ASN A 565 3.94 -8.82 -14.25
C ASN A 565 4.99 -9.94 -14.13
N ILE A 566 4.69 -10.99 -13.36
CA ILE A 566 5.54 -12.19 -13.21
C ILE A 566 5.77 -12.87 -14.57
N ALA A 567 4.70 -13.12 -15.34
CA ALA A 567 4.77 -13.80 -16.63
C ALA A 567 5.55 -13.02 -17.70
N GLN A 568 5.62 -11.69 -17.58
CA GLN A 568 6.34 -10.81 -18.50
C GLN A 568 7.75 -10.43 -18.01
N GLY A 569 8.08 -10.71 -16.74
CA GLY A 569 9.35 -10.28 -16.13
C GLY A 569 9.44 -8.76 -15.98
N VAL A 570 8.34 -8.10 -15.61
CA VAL A 570 8.25 -6.64 -15.46
C VAL A 570 7.61 -6.25 -14.13
N ASN A 571 8.01 -5.12 -13.56
CA ASN A 571 7.39 -4.54 -12.38
C ASN A 571 6.63 -3.25 -12.76
N ARG A 572 5.52 -3.42 -13.49
CA ARG A 572 4.68 -2.31 -13.95
C ARG A 572 3.67 -1.94 -12.86
N PRO A 573 3.40 -0.66 -12.54
CA PRO A 573 2.37 -0.30 -11.56
C PRO A 573 0.94 -0.42 -12.11
N PHE A 574 -0.06 -0.50 -11.24
CA PHE A 574 -1.48 -0.42 -11.60
C PHE A 574 -2.19 0.82 -11.03
N PHE A 575 -3.24 1.25 -11.72
CA PHE A 575 -4.21 2.23 -11.25
C PHE A 575 -5.59 1.59 -11.23
N LEU A 576 -6.17 1.49 -10.04
CA LEU A 576 -7.53 0.98 -9.83
C LEU A 576 -8.44 2.12 -9.35
N TYR A 577 -9.36 2.52 -10.20
CA TYR A 577 -10.47 3.42 -9.85
C TYR A 577 -11.68 2.58 -9.43
N MET A 578 -11.90 2.47 -8.12
CA MET A 578 -13.03 1.79 -7.49
C MET A 578 -14.12 2.81 -7.16
N ALA A 579 -15.12 2.88 -8.04
CA ALA A 579 -16.24 3.80 -7.97
C ALA A 579 -17.48 3.11 -7.35
N THR A 580 -17.52 2.95 -6.01
CA THR A 580 -18.63 2.26 -5.35
C THR A 580 -19.96 2.98 -5.62
N PRO A 581 -21.09 2.27 -5.81
CA PRO A 581 -22.42 2.87 -5.87
C PRO A 581 -23.10 3.02 -4.50
N GLU A 582 -22.55 2.43 -3.44
CA GLU A 582 -22.96 2.67 -2.07
C GLU A 582 -22.38 4.01 -1.55
N PRO A 583 -23.03 4.74 -0.61
CA PRO A 583 -24.36 4.53 -0.01
C PRO A 583 -25.54 5.18 -0.77
N HIS A 584 -25.49 5.28 -2.10
CA HIS A 584 -26.62 5.82 -2.89
C HIS A 584 -27.89 4.98 -2.70
N THR A 585 -29.06 5.59 -2.91
CA THR A 585 -30.33 4.85 -2.90
C THR A 585 -30.45 3.90 -4.11
N PRO A 586 -31.13 2.74 -3.99
CA PRO A 586 -31.81 2.25 -2.79
C PRO A 586 -30.83 1.64 -1.78
N TRP A 587 -31.06 1.89 -0.49
CA TRP A 587 -30.24 1.34 0.58
C TRP A 587 -30.56 -0.14 0.78
N THR A 588 -29.80 -1.01 0.11
CA THR A 588 -30.00 -2.46 0.16
C THR A 588 -28.69 -3.13 0.54
N PRO A 589 -28.30 -3.11 1.82
CA PRO A 589 -27.03 -3.70 2.24
C PRO A 589 -27.02 -5.22 1.97
N PRO A 590 -25.85 -5.81 1.70
CA PRO A 590 -25.66 -7.25 1.59
C PRO A 590 -26.22 -8.00 2.82
N PRO A 591 -26.76 -9.23 2.66
CA PRO A 591 -27.39 -9.95 3.78
C PRO A 591 -26.53 -10.16 5.03
N VAL A 592 -25.20 -10.12 4.90
CA VAL A 592 -24.25 -10.20 6.03
C VAL A 592 -24.34 -9.01 6.99
N PHE A 593 -24.81 -7.84 6.53
CA PHE A 593 -25.06 -6.67 7.38
C PHE A 593 -26.44 -6.72 8.09
N ASN A 594 -27.23 -7.80 7.95
CA ASN A 594 -28.58 -7.87 8.50
C ASN A 594 -28.60 -8.17 10.01
N ALA A 595 -29.26 -7.29 10.77
CA ALA A 595 -29.30 -7.21 12.24
C ALA A 595 -29.93 -8.39 13.02
N SER A 596 -30.12 -9.56 12.42
CA SER A 596 -30.77 -10.73 13.08
C SER A 596 -29.79 -11.76 13.65
N ASN A 597 -28.53 -11.77 13.22
CA ASN A 597 -27.52 -12.71 13.73
C ASN A 597 -26.08 -12.17 13.54
N PRO A 598 -25.49 -11.47 14.53
CA PRO A 598 -24.11 -11.00 14.49
C PRO A 598 -23.15 -12.16 14.82
N THR A 599 -23.10 -13.14 13.94
CA THR A 599 -21.99 -14.11 13.89
C THR A 599 -21.09 -13.75 12.72
N GLU A 600 -19.79 -13.98 12.87
CA GLU A 600 -18.83 -13.91 11.77
C GLU A 600 -19.34 -14.75 10.60
N VAL A 601 -19.64 -14.07 9.50
CA VAL A 601 -19.99 -14.69 8.23
C VAL A 601 -18.99 -14.14 7.23
N GLU A 602 -18.24 -15.04 6.62
CA GLU A 602 -17.57 -14.74 5.36
C GLU A 602 -18.64 -14.16 4.39
N ILE A 603 -18.48 -12.88 4.05
CA ILE A 603 -18.78 -12.44 2.69
C ILE A 603 -18.10 -13.47 1.76
N GLY A 604 -18.64 -13.79 0.59
CA GLY A 604 -18.04 -14.78 -0.34
C GLY A 604 -16.69 -14.34 -0.94
N MET A 605 -15.71 -14.11 -0.06
CA MET A 605 -14.47 -13.36 -0.15
C MET A 605 -13.60 -13.88 1.00
N PRO A 606 -12.64 -14.78 0.73
CA PRO A 606 -11.86 -15.43 1.78
C PRO A 606 -11.20 -14.42 2.73
N GLY A 607 -11.26 -14.70 4.03
CA GLY A 607 -10.48 -13.96 5.04
C GLY A 607 -11.07 -12.64 5.59
N THR A 608 -12.23 -12.17 5.12
CA THR A 608 -12.85 -10.94 5.65
C THR A 608 -13.89 -11.18 6.74
N THR A 609 -13.49 -10.97 8.00
CA THR A 609 -14.39 -11.00 9.16
C THR A 609 -15.03 -9.61 9.39
N ILE A 610 -16.35 -9.47 9.20
CA ILE A 610 -17.07 -8.24 9.54
C ILE A 610 -17.29 -8.15 11.06
N ALA A 611 -16.67 -7.16 11.70
CA ALA A 611 -16.83 -6.87 13.12
C ALA A 611 -18.11 -6.06 13.42
N ASN A 612 -19.27 -6.72 13.29
CA ASN A 612 -20.63 -6.22 13.57
C ASN A 612 -21.15 -5.13 12.61
N ALA A 613 -22.35 -5.34 12.05
CA ALA A 613 -23.11 -4.31 11.35
C ALA A 613 -23.43 -3.11 12.27
N THR A 614 -23.70 -1.94 11.70
CA THR A 614 -24.02 -0.74 12.51
C THR A 614 -25.34 -0.90 13.26
N THR A 615 -26.29 -1.66 12.69
CA THR A 615 -27.63 -1.96 13.24
C THR A 615 -28.53 -0.73 13.48
N ILE A 616 -28.13 0.45 12.97
CA ILE A 616 -28.87 1.71 13.13
C ILE A 616 -29.93 1.88 12.03
N SER A 617 -29.56 1.62 10.77
CA SER A 617 -30.43 1.78 9.59
C SER A 617 -29.81 1.17 8.34
N GLU A 618 -30.65 0.84 7.34
CA GLU A 618 -30.17 0.38 6.02
C GLU A 618 -29.14 1.34 5.39
N ARG A 619 -29.29 2.66 5.58
CA ARG A 619 -28.32 3.66 5.11
C ARG A 619 -26.97 3.51 5.81
N THR A 620 -26.95 3.45 7.14
CA THR A 620 -25.69 3.40 7.89
C THR A 620 -24.95 2.08 7.64
N ASP A 621 -25.69 1.00 7.37
CA ASP A 621 -25.10 -0.28 6.99
C ASP A 621 -24.45 -0.23 5.58
N VAL A 622 -25.03 0.44 4.58
CA VAL A 622 -24.34 0.66 3.28
C VAL A 622 -23.23 1.72 3.31
N VAL A 623 -23.23 2.65 4.28
CA VAL A 623 -22.04 3.49 4.53
C VAL A 623 -20.91 2.66 5.14
N TYR A 624 -21.23 1.76 6.07
CA TYR A 624 -20.26 0.86 6.68
C TYR A 624 -19.72 -0.17 5.69
N GLU A 625 -20.54 -0.63 4.73
CA GLU A 625 -20.09 -1.44 3.60
C GLU A 625 -18.92 -0.77 2.83
N ALA A 626 -18.93 0.55 2.64
CA ALA A 626 -17.81 1.25 2.01
C ALA A 626 -16.51 1.22 2.85
N ASP A 627 -16.59 1.18 4.18
CA ASP A 627 -15.44 0.96 5.06
C ASP A 627 -14.93 -0.48 4.99
N VAL A 628 -15.84 -1.46 4.88
CA VAL A 628 -15.49 -2.88 4.67
C VAL A 628 -14.82 -3.10 3.31
N ILE A 629 -15.30 -2.46 2.24
CA ILE A 629 -14.68 -2.49 0.91
C ILE A 629 -13.26 -1.91 0.97
N LEU A 630 -13.07 -0.77 1.65
CA LEU A 630 -11.75 -0.18 1.89
C LEU A 630 -10.83 -1.15 2.64
N GLY A 631 -11.31 -1.75 3.74
CA GLY A 631 -10.55 -2.73 4.52
C GLY A 631 -10.16 -3.98 3.72
N THR A 632 -11.09 -4.50 2.93
CA THR A 632 -10.88 -5.68 2.05
C THR A 632 -9.78 -5.42 1.03
N LEU A 633 -9.77 -4.23 0.40
CA LEU A 633 -8.75 -3.86 -0.57
C LEU A 633 -7.41 -3.54 0.10
N ILE A 634 -7.40 -2.96 1.31
CA ILE A 634 -6.16 -2.78 2.09
C ILE A 634 -5.56 -4.14 2.46
N ALA A 635 -6.35 -5.08 2.98
CA ALA A 635 -5.90 -6.42 3.33
C ALA A 635 -5.28 -7.15 2.13
N LYS A 636 -5.95 -7.12 0.97
CA LYS A 636 -5.39 -7.69 -0.26
C LYS A 636 -4.05 -7.06 -0.67
N LEU A 637 -3.86 -5.76 -0.45
CA LEU A 637 -2.58 -5.12 -0.73
C LEU A 637 -1.51 -5.51 0.31
N ASP A 638 -1.88 -5.83 1.55
CA ASP A 638 -0.96 -6.27 2.59
C ASP A 638 -0.50 -7.72 2.35
N ASP A 639 -1.45 -8.62 2.07
CA ASP A 639 -1.23 -10.04 1.76
C ASP A 639 -0.27 -10.23 0.56
N GLU A 640 -0.32 -9.32 -0.42
CA GLU A 640 0.53 -9.32 -1.62
C GLU A 640 1.81 -8.46 -1.46
N GLY A 641 2.09 -7.90 -0.28
CA GLY A 641 3.26 -7.04 -0.02
C GLY A 641 3.24 -5.67 -0.71
N LEU A 642 2.11 -5.28 -1.30
CA LEU A 642 1.93 -4.05 -2.10
C LEU A 642 1.52 -2.82 -1.28
N LEU A 643 1.02 -3.00 -0.05
CA LEU A 643 0.38 -1.93 0.74
C LEU A 643 1.28 -0.71 0.92
N ASN A 644 2.54 -0.95 1.29
CA ASN A 644 3.52 0.11 1.52
C ASN A 644 3.92 0.83 0.21
N ASN A 645 3.73 0.16 -0.94
CA ASN A 645 4.01 0.66 -2.27
C ASN A 645 2.77 1.14 -3.04
N THR A 646 1.66 1.34 -2.35
CA THR A 646 0.39 1.82 -2.93
C THR A 646 0.03 3.19 -2.36
N LEU A 647 -0.26 4.15 -3.26
CA LEU A 647 -0.96 5.38 -2.94
C LEU A 647 -2.46 5.08 -2.88
N ILE A 648 -3.00 5.05 -1.66
CA ILE A 648 -4.43 4.82 -1.42
C ILE A 648 -5.12 6.18 -1.23
N ILE A 649 -6.23 6.39 -1.93
CA ILE A 649 -7.03 7.61 -1.94
C ILE A 649 -8.49 7.23 -1.68
N PHE A 650 -9.09 7.73 -0.61
CA PHE A 650 -10.51 7.53 -0.30
C PHE A 650 -11.25 8.86 -0.37
N THR A 651 -12.33 8.92 -1.14
CA THR A 651 -13.16 10.13 -1.28
C THR A 651 -14.62 9.84 -1.66
N SER A 652 -15.45 10.88 -1.85
CA SER A 652 -16.85 10.79 -2.30
C SER A 652 -17.11 11.74 -3.48
N ASP A 653 -18.11 11.44 -4.31
CA ASP A 653 -18.49 12.27 -5.45
C ASP A 653 -19.41 13.47 -5.11
N ASN A 654 -20.06 13.45 -3.96
CA ASN A 654 -20.79 14.57 -3.37
C ASN A 654 -21.11 14.27 -1.89
N GLY A 655 -21.75 15.22 -1.21
CA GLY A 655 -22.30 15.00 0.13
C GLY A 655 -23.49 14.03 0.18
N PRO A 656 -24.12 13.80 1.33
CA PRO A 656 -25.06 12.70 1.50
C PRO A 656 -26.45 12.99 0.93
N ASN A 657 -27.22 11.94 0.64
CA ASN A 657 -28.67 12.07 0.38
C ASN A 657 -29.43 12.55 1.64
N GLN A 658 -30.60 13.16 1.44
CA GLN A 658 -31.54 13.47 2.51
C GLN A 658 -32.01 12.18 3.20
N GLN A 659 -31.92 12.12 4.53
CA GLN A 659 -32.03 10.88 5.31
C GLN A 659 -33.43 10.23 5.34
N ASN A 660 -34.49 10.98 5.04
CA ASN A 660 -35.88 10.54 5.26
C ASN A 660 -36.59 9.99 4.00
N THR A 661 -35.90 9.93 2.86
CA THR A 661 -36.46 9.44 1.59
C THR A 661 -35.71 8.22 1.07
N GLN A 662 -36.21 7.03 1.44
CA GLN A 662 -36.02 5.82 0.62
C GLN A 662 -36.63 6.03 -0.79
N ALA A 663 -37.58 6.97 -0.92
CA ALA A 663 -38.05 7.55 -2.18
C ALA A 663 -36.89 8.07 -3.05
N GLY A 664 -36.52 7.27 -4.05
CA GLY A 664 -35.60 7.70 -5.11
C GLY A 664 -36.14 8.89 -5.90
N TYR A 665 -35.29 9.44 -6.78
CA TYR A 665 -35.47 10.68 -7.54
C TYR A 665 -36.72 10.75 -8.46
N GLU A 666 -37.56 9.71 -8.52
CA GLU A 666 -38.75 9.64 -9.37
C GLU A 666 -40.04 9.92 -8.58
N GLY A 667 -40.45 11.20 -8.50
CA GLY A 667 -41.87 11.55 -8.35
C GLY A 667 -42.22 12.64 -7.35
N THR A 668 -41.40 12.89 -6.32
CA THR A 668 -41.60 14.03 -5.41
C THR A 668 -40.67 15.16 -5.81
N GLY A 669 -41.23 16.23 -6.39
CA GLY A 669 -40.46 17.46 -6.64
C GLY A 669 -39.80 17.91 -5.35
N VAL A 670 -38.47 18.00 -5.36
CA VAL A 670 -37.65 18.31 -4.19
C VAL A 670 -38.20 19.57 -3.55
N ARG A 671 -38.75 19.44 -2.33
CA ARG A 671 -39.06 20.60 -1.51
C ARG A 671 -37.72 21.24 -1.19
N ILE A 672 -37.51 22.44 -1.73
CA ILE A 672 -36.50 23.37 -1.22
C ILE A 672 -36.97 23.73 0.19
N GLU A 673 -36.64 22.90 1.17
CA GLU A 673 -36.92 23.19 2.56
C GLU A 673 -35.91 24.23 3.03
N THR A 674 -36.35 25.49 3.01
CA THR A 674 -35.64 26.68 3.52
C THR A 674 -35.56 26.66 5.05
N GLY A 675 -35.23 25.51 5.64
CA GLY A 675 -35.11 25.30 7.08
C GLY A 675 -33.83 25.91 7.64
N PRO A 676 -33.82 26.29 8.93
CA PRO A 676 -32.60 26.67 9.63
C PRO A 676 -31.64 25.47 9.75
N ALA A 677 -30.34 25.74 9.87
CA ALA A 677 -29.36 24.70 10.11
C ALA A 677 -29.63 23.99 11.45
N GLY A 678 -29.49 22.66 11.47
CA GLY A 678 -29.69 21.81 12.65
C GLY A 678 -30.91 20.89 12.58
N ASP A 679 -32.04 21.33 12.02
CA ASP A 679 -33.31 20.57 12.04
C ASP A 679 -33.42 19.49 10.94
N GLN A 680 -32.42 19.33 10.06
CA GLN A 680 -32.51 18.50 8.84
C GLN A 680 -31.49 17.34 8.75
N HIS A 681 -30.60 17.19 9.73
CA HIS A 681 -29.47 16.25 9.67
C HIS A 681 -29.57 15.09 10.67
N ILE A 682 -30.56 15.15 11.57
CA ILE A 682 -30.85 14.11 12.55
C ILE A 682 -31.92 13.18 11.95
N ASN A 683 -31.60 11.90 11.79
CA ASN A 683 -32.57 10.94 11.25
C ASN A 683 -33.69 10.66 12.28
N ALA A 684 -34.71 9.91 11.89
CA ALA A 684 -35.83 9.58 12.79
C ALA A 684 -35.41 8.77 14.05
N GLN A 685 -34.16 8.33 14.12
CA GLN A 685 -33.53 7.56 15.19
C GLN A 685 -32.52 8.39 16.02
N GLY A 686 -32.34 9.68 15.72
CA GLY A 686 -31.45 10.57 16.48
C GLY A 686 -30.00 10.65 15.97
N VAL A 687 -29.66 10.02 14.85
CA VAL A 687 -28.29 10.02 14.31
C VAL A 687 -28.08 11.20 13.37
N ASP A 688 -27.08 11.99 13.70
CA ASP A 688 -26.64 13.18 13.00
C ASP A 688 -25.50 12.85 12.02
N ASN A 689 -25.75 13.08 10.72
CA ASN A 689 -24.74 12.92 9.67
C ASN A 689 -24.20 14.25 9.12
N GLY A 690 -24.52 15.37 9.78
CA GLY A 690 -24.42 16.68 9.16
C GLY A 690 -24.05 17.85 10.06
N ILE A 691 -24.09 17.81 11.40
CA ILE A 691 -23.52 18.92 12.17
C ILE A 691 -22.00 18.95 11.94
N PRO A 692 -21.41 20.09 11.51
CA PRO A 692 -21.99 21.44 11.46
C PRO A 692 -22.38 21.97 10.06
N LEU A 693 -22.34 21.16 8.99
CA LEU A 693 -22.50 21.58 7.60
C LEU A 693 -23.97 21.58 7.12
N ARG A 694 -24.41 22.70 6.56
CA ARG A 694 -25.78 22.85 6.03
C ARG A 694 -25.99 22.09 4.72
N GLY A 695 -27.18 21.51 4.58
CA GLY A 695 -27.68 20.97 3.31
C GLY A 695 -27.14 19.58 2.93
N TYR A 696 -27.57 19.10 1.77
CA TYR A 696 -27.35 17.73 1.31
C TYR A 696 -27.20 17.70 -0.22
N LYS A 697 -26.99 16.51 -0.81
CA LYS A 697 -26.83 16.29 -2.25
C LYS A 697 -27.79 17.12 -3.12
N LEU A 698 -27.29 17.54 -4.28
CA LEU A 698 -27.78 18.56 -5.19
C LEU A 698 -27.69 20.00 -4.66
N GLN A 699 -27.80 20.25 -3.36
CA GLN A 699 -27.80 21.61 -2.84
C GLN A 699 -26.39 22.21 -2.85
N ILE A 700 -26.30 23.51 -3.08
CA ILE A 700 -25.02 24.25 -3.15
C ILE A 700 -24.40 24.56 -1.77
N TYR A 701 -25.09 24.24 -0.67
CA TYR A 701 -24.60 24.38 0.71
C TYR A 701 -23.48 23.37 1.04
N GLU A 702 -22.69 23.63 2.08
CA GLU A 702 -21.45 22.89 2.40
C GLU A 702 -21.67 21.37 2.44
N GLY A 703 -22.73 20.91 3.09
CA GLY A 703 -23.08 19.50 3.22
C GLY A 703 -23.50 18.83 1.92
N GLY A 704 -23.75 19.58 0.83
CA GLY A 704 -24.07 19.02 -0.48
C GLY A 704 -22.86 18.58 -1.30
N HIS A 705 -21.67 19.12 -1.01
CA HIS A 705 -20.45 18.86 -1.81
C HIS A 705 -19.18 18.63 -0.98
N LYS A 706 -19.14 18.91 0.33
CA LYS A 706 -17.98 18.55 1.15
C LYS A 706 -17.91 17.03 1.27
N ALA A 707 -16.84 16.48 0.71
CA ALA A 707 -16.57 15.06 0.62
C ALA A 707 -15.41 14.70 1.57
N PRO A 708 -15.38 13.49 2.16
CA PRO A 708 -14.16 12.98 2.76
C PRO A 708 -13.04 12.97 1.71
N LEU A 709 -11.81 13.21 2.13
CA LEU A 709 -10.61 12.97 1.34
C LEU A 709 -9.47 12.56 2.29
N VAL A 710 -9.04 11.31 2.16
CA VAL A 710 -7.98 10.72 2.97
C VAL A 710 -6.99 10.02 2.05
N MET A 711 -5.69 10.20 2.29
CA MET A 711 -4.63 9.61 1.46
C MET A 711 -3.52 8.99 2.31
N ARG A 712 -3.07 7.78 1.94
CA ARG A 712 -1.92 7.07 2.55
C ARG A 712 -0.93 6.66 1.47
N TRP A 713 0.36 6.69 1.80
CA TRP A 713 1.42 6.07 1.00
C TRP A 713 2.61 5.74 1.89
N GLY A 714 2.80 4.43 2.14
CA GLY A 714 3.83 3.88 3.01
C GLY A 714 3.29 3.01 4.13
N ASP A 715 4.18 2.65 5.05
CA ASP A 715 3.98 1.77 6.22
C ASP A 715 3.20 2.37 7.39
N GLY A 716 2.82 3.65 7.33
CA GLY A 716 2.23 4.39 8.44
C GLY A 716 3.23 4.87 9.50
N THR A 717 4.54 4.74 9.29
CA THR A 717 5.59 5.29 10.18
C THR A 717 6.24 6.54 9.60
N ASP A 718 6.80 7.40 10.45
CA ASP A 718 7.54 8.59 10.02
C ASP A 718 8.77 8.27 9.15
N ALA A 719 9.37 7.08 9.31
CA ALA A 719 10.56 6.67 8.58
C ALA A 719 10.23 6.02 7.23
N GLY A 720 9.28 5.08 7.20
CA GLY A 720 8.92 4.36 5.99
C GLY A 720 8.04 5.16 5.03
N SER A 721 7.17 6.04 5.55
CA SER A 721 6.10 6.65 4.74
C SER A 721 6.50 7.89 3.96
N ILE A 722 6.01 7.95 2.72
CA ILE A 722 6.16 9.08 1.79
C ILE A 722 5.17 10.19 2.18
N ILE A 723 3.91 9.83 2.39
CA ILE A 723 2.92 10.68 3.06
C ILE A 723 3.10 10.51 4.56
N LYS A 724 3.54 11.56 5.27
CA LYS A 724 3.75 11.46 6.72
C LYS A 724 2.42 11.20 7.46
N PRO A 725 2.40 10.22 8.40
CA PRO A 725 1.20 9.77 9.09
C PRO A 725 0.61 10.82 10.03
N GLY A 726 -0.64 10.62 10.44
CA GLY A 726 -1.35 11.44 11.43
C GLY A 726 -1.56 12.91 11.06
N ARG A 727 -1.35 13.30 9.79
CA ARG A 727 -1.45 14.70 9.37
C ARG A 727 -2.88 15.10 9.02
N SER A 728 -3.19 16.39 9.20
CA SER A 728 -4.36 17.01 8.60
C SER A 728 -4.01 18.33 7.93
N THR A 729 -4.87 18.79 7.01
CA THR A 729 -4.73 20.09 6.37
C THR A 729 -6.08 20.67 5.96
N ASP A 730 -6.20 21.99 6.04
CA ASP A 730 -7.38 22.79 5.70
C ASP A 730 -7.24 23.52 4.35
N GLN A 731 -6.19 23.19 3.56
CA GLN A 731 -6.04 23.69 2.21
C GLN A 731 -7.28 23.36 1.37
N MET A 732 -7.81 24.38 0.69
CA MET A 732 -8.96 24.24 -0.19
C MET A 732 -8.60 23.37 -1.40
N ILE A 733 -9.23 22.20 -1.50
CA ILE A 733 -8.99 21.22 -2.57
C ILE A 733 -10.33 20.85 -3.21
N GLY A 734 -10.34 20.72 -4.53
CA GLY A 734 -11.46 20.23 -5.32
C GLY A 734 -11.16 18.84 -5.89
N SER A 735 -12.18 18.02 -6.09
CA SER A 735 -12.05 16.67 -6.67
C SER A 735 -11.35 16.65 -8.04
N GLN A 736 -11.42 17.75 -8.80
CA GLN A 736 -10.72 17.91 -10.08
C GLN A 736 -9.20 17.95 -9.95
N ASP A 737 -8.67 18.25 -8.76
CA ASP A 737 -7.23 18.42 -8.51
C ASP A 737 -6.45 17.11 -8.51
N LEU A 738 -7.14 15.98 -8.38
CA LEU A 738 -6.55 14.65 -8.51
C LEU A 738 -5.92 14.45 -9.90
N MET A 739 -6.46 15.09 -10.96
CA MET A 739 -5.90 15.03 -12.31
C MET A 739 -4.47 15.60 -12.38
N ALA A 740 -4.28 16.87 -12.00
CA ALA A 740 -2.95 17.48 -11.96
C ALA A 740 -2.05 16.88 -10.87
N THR A 741 -2.61 16.47 -9.73
CA THR A 741 -1.82 15.86 -8.64
C THR A 741 -1.24 14.51 -9.04
N LEU A 742 -2.04 13.63 -9.65
CA LEU A 742 -1.53 12.33 -10.09
C LEU A 742 -0.63 12.44 -11.32
N ALA A 743 -0.86 13.41 -12.20
CA ALA A 743 0.07 13.73 -13.30
C ALA A 743 1.44 14.17 -12.76
N ASP A 744 1.47 15.10 -11.81
CA ASP A 744 2.70 15.61 -11.17
C ASP A 744 3.47 14.51 -10.42
N LEU A 745 2.78 13.70 -9.60
CA LEU A 745 3.37 12.58 -8.87
C LEU A 745 3.96 11.49 -9.80
N THR A 746 3.47 11.38 -11.03
CA THR A 746 3.93 10.39 -12.03
C THR A 746 4.81 10.99 -13.14
N GLY A 747 5.13 12.28 -13.07
CA GLY A 747 5.94 12.98 -14.07
C GLY A 747 5.27 13.20 -15.43
N VAL A 748 3.95 13.03 -15.52
CA VAL A 748 3.20 13.23 -16.76
C VAL A 748 2.93 14.71 -16.99
N LEU A 749 3.45 15.26 -18.08
CA LEU A 749 3.16 16.62 -18.50
C LEU A 749 1.77 16.68 -19.15
N LEU A 750 0.82 17.31 -18.48
CA LEU A 750 -0.50 17.60 -19.04
C LEU A 750 -0.39 18.66 -20.16
N PRO A 751 -1.04 18.46 -21.31
CA PRO A 751 -1.10 19.48 -22.37
C PRO A 751 -1.80 20.76 -21.87
N ALA A 752 -1.38 21.91 -22.40
CA ALA A 752 -1.80 23.24 -21.91
C ALA A 752 -3.29 23.59 -22.14
N ASP A 753 -4.03 22.75 -22.86
CA ASP A 753 -5.48 22.83 -23.10
C ASP A 753 -6.30 21.84 -22.25
N GLN A 754 -5.62 21.01 -21.44
CA GLN A 754 -6.21 19.94 -20.63
C GLN A 754 -6.17 20.28 -19.14
N ALA A 755 -7.12 19.72 -18.37
CA ALA A 755 -7.21 19.88 -16.91
C ALA A 755 -7.13 21.36 -16.42
N ASN A 756 -7.79 22.27 -17.12
CA ASN A 756 -7.60 23.73 -16.98
C ASN A 756 -7.95 24.31 -15.59
N ASP A 757 -8.67 23.54 -14.76
CA ASP A 757 -9.12 23.94 -13.42
C ASP A 757 -8.48 23.11 -12.29
N SER A 758 -7.49 22.28 -12.65
CA SER A 758 -6.83 21.32 -11.77
C SER A 758 -5.47 21.85 -11.28
N TYR A 759 -5.23 21.80 -9.98
CA TYR A 759 -3.97 22.26 -9.37
C TYR A 759 -3.34 21.11 -8.59
N SER A 760 -2.09 20.74 -8.91
CA SER A 760 -1.39 19.67 -8.17
C SER A 760 -1.16 20.06 -6.71
N PHE A 761 -1.77 19.34 -5.77
CA PHE A 761 -1.50 19.48 -4.33
C PHE A 761 -0.40 18.55 -3.82
N SER A 762 0.41 17.96 -4.71
CA SER A 762 1.56 17.13 -4.35
C SER A 762 2.50 17.79 -3.32
N PRO A 763 2.75 19.12 -3.29
CA PRO A 763 3.67 19.71 -2.31
C PRO A 763 3.13 19.68 -0.87
N VAL A 764 1.80 19.69 -0.72
CA VAL A 764 1.11 19.52 0.57
C VAL A 764 1.17 18.05 0.99
N LEU A 765 0.85 17.16 0.05
CA LEU A 765 0.83 15.71 0.22
C LEU A 765 2.19 15.17 0.69
N LEU A 766 3.27 15.57 0.00
CA LEU A 766 4.66 15.16 0.24
C LEU A 766 5.39 16.04 1.27
N ALA A 767 4.73 17.05 1.84
CA ALA A 767 5.31 18.01 2.78
C ALA A 767 6.53 18.81 2.27
N THR A 768 6.76 18.86 0.95
CA THR A 768 7.96 19.49 0.35
C THR A 768 7.89 21.01 0.36
N LYS A 769 6.69 21.61 0.47
CA LYS A 769 6.53 23.07 0.51
C LYS A 769 5.29 23.50 1.29
N TRP A 770 5.49 24.34 2.31
CA TRP A 770 4.41 25.13 2.90
C TRP A 770 4.06 26.30 1.98
N GLN A 771 3.21 26.02 0.98
CA GLN A 771 2.61 27.04 0.13
C GLN A 771 1.10 26.82 0.05
N ARG A 772 0.36 27.92 0.05
CA ARG A 772 -1.07 27.93 -0.22
C ARG A 772 -1.37 27.43 -1.65
N MET A 773 -2.27 26.46 -1.77
CA MET A 773 -2.57 25.83 -3.06
C MET A 773 -3.36 26.72 -4.03
N ARG A 774 -4.42 27.36 -3.53
CA ARG A 774 -5.30 28.27 -4.27
C ARG A 774 -5.91 29.29 -3.32
N ASP A 775 -6.45 30.37 -3.87
CA ASP A 775 -7.23 31.34 -3.11
C ASP A 775 -8.72 31.37 -3.45
N HIS A 776 -9.14 30.70 -4.53
CA HIS A 776 -10.53 30.62 -4.98
C HIS A 776 -10.86 29.26 -5.61
N MET A 777 -12.15 28.92 -5.67
CA MET A 777 -12.69 27.72 -6.33
C MET A 777 -14.17 27.91 -6.68
N ILE A 778 -14.65 27.26 -7.74
CA ILE A 778 -16.09 27.18 -8.05
C ILE A 778 -16.60 25.77 -7.75
N VAL A 779 -17.76 25.69 -7.09
CA VAL A 779 -18.55 24.45 -6.95
C VAL A 779 -19.92 24.67 -7.60
N GLN A 780 -20.50 23.63 -8.16
CA GLN A 780 -21.79 23.69 -8.87
C GLN A 780 -22.92 22.93 -8.15
N GLY A 781 -24.15 23.46 -8.20
CA GLY A 781 -25.28 22.94 -7.42
C GLY A 781 -26.63 23.55 -7.78
N LEU A 782 -27.68 23.16 -7.06
CA LEU A 782 -28.96 23.85 -7.05
C LEU A 782 -28.88 25.05 -6.10
N SER A 783 -29.07 26.23 -6.69
CA SER A 783 -29.36 27.52 -6.07
C SER A 783 -30.79 27.56 -5.52
N THR A 784 -31.12 28.63 -4.78
CA THR A 784 -32.47 28.86 -4.25
C THR A 784 -33.46 29.28 -5.35
N GLY A 785 -34.17 28.32 -5.96
CA GLY A 785 -35.39 28.63 -6.73
C GLY A 785 -35.65 27.79 -7.98
N GLN A 786 -34.65 27.07 -8.50
CA GLN A 786 -34.82 26.27 -9.71
C GLN A 786 -34.82 24.76 -9.47
N VAL A 787 -35.53 24.03 -10.33
CA VAL A 787 -35.64 22.57 -10.27
C VAL A 787 -35.11 21.98 -11.58
N TYR A 788 -34.16 21.05 -11.47
CA TYR A 788 -33.58 20.19 -12.53
C TYR A 788 -32.42 20.70 -13.40
N GLU A 789 -31.96 21.94 -13.25
CA GLU A 789 -30.68 22.37 -13.82
C GLU A 789 -29.78 22.86 -12.67
N MET A 790 -28.57 22.31 -12.52
CA MET A 790 -27.59 22.71 -11.50
C MET A 790 -26.91 24.01 -11.92
N ALA A 791 -27.73 25.04 -12.10
CA ALA A 791 -27.41 26.35 -12.61
C ALA A 791 -26.77 27.28 -11.56
N GLY A 792 -26.82 26.88 -10.29
CA GLY A 792 -26.18 27.57 -9.19
C GLY A 792 -24.67 27.31 -9.12
N HIS A 793 -23.92 28.37 -8.83
CA HIS A 793 -22.50 28.29 -8.49
C HIS A 793 -22.28 28.78 -7.06
N ALA A 794 -21.32 28.18 -6.35
CA ALA A 794 -20.69 28.77 -5.19
C ALA A 794 -19.26 29.15 -5.55
N LEU A 795 -18.95 30.44 -5.51
CA LEU A 795 -17.56 30.90 -5.46
C LEU A 795 -17.08 30.82 -4.01
N TYR A 796 -16.00 30.09 -3.81
CA TYR A 796 -15.16 30.20 -2.63
C TYR A 796 -14.06 31.22 -2.89
N LYS A 797 -13.80 32.09 -1.92
CA LYS A 797 -12.55 32.84 -1.85
C LYS A 797 -12.06 32.86 -0.41
N SER A 798 -10.76 32.74 -0.22
CA SER A 798 -10.15 32.79 1.11
C SER A 798 -8.90 33.66 1.07
N ASP A 799 -8.45 34.21 2.19
CA ASP A 799 -7.20 34.98 2.26
C ASP A 799 -5.99 34.13 2.75
N GLN A 800 -4.81 34.75 2.85
CA GLN A 800 -3.59 34.09 3.33
C GLN A 800 -3.63 33.68 4.81
N TYR A 801 -4.66 34.12 5.55
CA TYR A 801 -4.93 33.78 6.94
C TYR A 801 -6.10 32.79 7.06
N HIS A 802 -6.50 32.18 5.94
CA HIS A 802 -7.57 31.18 5.84
C HIS A 802 -8.98 31.72 6.16
N ASN A 803 -9.15 33.04 6.20
CA ASN A 803 -10.47 33.68 6.33
C ASN A 803 -11.27 33.46 5.04
N SER A 804 -12.29 32.62 5.12
CA SER A 804 -12.93 31.98 3.97
C SER A 804 -14.37 32.46 3.79
N TRP A 805 -14.71 32.83 2.56
CA TRP A 805 -16.00 33.38 2.16
C TRP A 805 -16.60 32.56 1.02
N LYS A 806 -17.93 32.51 1.00
CA LYS A 806 -18.71 31.80 -0.01
C LYS A 806 -19.80 32.69 -0.56
N LEU A 807 -19.80 32.92 -1.87
CA LEU A 807 -20.83 33.65 -2.61
C LEU A 807 -21.63 32.63 -3.43
N ILE A 808 -22.92 32.49 -3.12
CA ILE A 808 -23.86 31.69 -3.93
C ILE A 808 -24.44 32.59 -5.02
N VAL A 809 -24.40 32.10 -6.24
CA VAL A 809 -24.90 32.75 -7.45
C VAL A 809 -25.94 31.84 -8.09
N ASP A 810 -27.13 32.36 -8.39
CA ASP A 810 -28.04 31.75 -9.35
C ASP A 810 -27.68 32.28 -10.74
N SER A 811 -27.48 31.37 -11.71
CA SER A 811 -26.98 31.77 -13.04
C SER A 811 -27.62 30.98 -14.17
N ASP A 812 -28.18 31.67 -15.16
CA ASP A 812 -28.61 31.01 -16.39
C ASP A 812 -27.38 30.53 -17.18
N LEU A 813 -27.12 29.23 -17.14
CA LEU A 813 -25.97 28.64 -17.83
C LEU A 813 -26.06 28.70 -19.35
N ALA A 814 -27.25 28.90 -19.93
CA ALA A 814 -27.36 29.20 -21.35
C ALA A 814 -26.78 30.60 -21.67
N ASN A 815 -26.86 31.54 -20.72
CA ASN A 815 -26.48 32.94 -20.92
C ASN A 815 -25.88 33.60 -19.65
N PRO A 816 -24.66 33.20 -19.24
CA PRO A 816 -24.09 33.55 -17.94
C PRO A 816 -23.66 35.03 -17.81
N GLN A 817 -23.82 35.86 -18.84
CA GLN A 817 -23.52 37.31 -18.75
C GLN A 817 -24.78 38.18 -18.64
N LEU A 818 -25.98 37.63 -18.84
CA LEU A 818 -27.21 38.42 -18.92
C LEU A 818 -28.24 38.10 -17.81
N ASN A 819 -28.11 36.96 -17.13
CA ASN A 819 -28.98 36.52 -16.02
C ASN A 819 -28.13 35.98 -14.85
N ILE A 820 -27.34 36.84 -14.20
CA ILE A 820 -26.68 36.54 -12.91
C ILE A 820 -27.47 37.17 -11.78
N GLU A 821 -27.81 36.38 -10.76
CA GLU A 821 -28.38 36.86 -9.49
C GLU A 821 -27.52 36.35 -8.32
N PHE A 822 -27.02 37.27 -7.49
CA PHE A 822 -26.30 36.89 -6.26
C PHE A 822 -27.33 36.52 -5.19
N ALA A 823 -27.32 35.27 -4.73
CA ALA A 823 -28.38 34.70 -3.89
C ALA A 823 -28.03 34.65 -2.40
N ALA A 824 -26.75 34.49 -2.04
CA ALA A 824 -26.30 34.56 -0.65
C ALA A 824 -24.79 34.82 -0.52
N LEU A 825 -24.37 35.39 0.61
CA LEU A 825 -22.97 35.56 0.99
C LEU A 825 -22.77 35.04 2.43
N TYR A 826 -21.77 34.18 2.65
CA TYR A 826 -21.43 33.64 3.97
C TYR A 826 -19.94 33.84 4.27
N ASN A 827 -19.63 34.12 5.54
CA ASN A 827 -18.27 34.03 6.09
C ASN A 827 -18.13 32.66 6.77
N LEU A 828 -17.52 31.70 6.07
CA LEU A 828 -17.38 30.32 6.54
C LEU A 828 -16.42 30.18 7.73
N THR A 829 -15.53 31.15 7.95
CA THR A 829 -14.63 31.16 9.11
C THR A 829 -15.34 31.53 10.42
N LEU A 830 -16.44 32.29 10.35
CA LEU A 830 -17.27 32.66 11.51
C LEU A 830 -18.58 31.86 11.58
N ASP A 831 -19.08 31.39 10.43
CA ASP A 831 -20.36 30.71 10.25
C ASP A 831 -20.21 29.53 9.25
N PRO A 832 -19.52 28.44 9.64
CA PRO A 832 -19.34 27.26 8.80
C PRO A 832 -20.65 26.49 8.52
N GLY A 833 -21.71 26.78 9.29
CA GLY A 833 -23.05 26.24 9.10
C GLY A 833 -23.96 27.07 8.19
N GLU A 834 -23.43 28.12 7.55
CA GLU A 834 -24.17 28.96 6.58
C GLU A 834 -25.52 29.44 7.13
N THR A 835 -25.56 29.87 8.38
CA THR A 835 -26.75 30.30 9.11
C THR A 835 -27.10 31.77 8.90
N ASN A 836 -26.10 32.60 8.60
CA ASN A 836 -26.20 34.06 8.55
C ASN A 836 -25.86 34.58 7.15
N ASN A 837 -26.88 34.79 6.31
CA ASN A 837 -26.71 35.35 4.99
C ASN A 837 -26.41 36.86 5.06
N LEU A 838 -25.20 37.24 4.64
CA LEU A 838 -24.65 38.60 4.67
C LEU A 838 -24.86 39.37 3.36
N LEU A 839 -25.62 38.84 2.38
CA LEU A 839 -25.80 39.46 1.06
C LEU A 839 -26.30 40.91 1.15
N ASP A 840 -27.30 41.16 1.99
CA ASP A 840 -27.90 42.47 2.22
C ASP A 840 -27.26 43.25 3.38
N ASP A 841 -26.21 42.72 4.02
CA ASP A 841 -25.55 43.38 5.16
C ASP A 841 -24.63 44.52 4.67
N PRO A 842 -24.89 45.79 5.05
CA PRO A 842 -24.07 46.91 4.61
C PRO A 842 -22.59 46.83 5.05
N THR A 843 -22.28 46.06 6.10
CA THR A 843 -20.90 45.83 6.57
C THR A 843 -20.14 44.84 5.68
N ALA A 844 -20.84 43.97 4.95
CA ALA A 844 -20.27 43.00 4.03
C ALA A 844 -20.15 43.51 2.59
N ALA A 845 -20.69 44.69 2.26
CA ALA A 845 -20.77 45.23 0.89
C ALA A 845 -19.41 45.27 0.14
N THR A 846 -18.32 45.61 0.83
CA THR A 846 -16.96 45.57 0.25
C THR A 846 -16.53 44.15 -0.13
N GLN A 847 -16.85 43.17 0.72
CA GLN A 847 -16.52 41.77 0.46
C GLN A 847 -17.41 41.20 -0.65
N LEU A 848 -18.70 41.55 -0.69
CA LEU A 848 -19.59 41.18 -1.79
C LEU A 848 -19.02 41.64 -3.13
N ALA A 849 -18.58 42.89 -3.25
CA ALA A 849 -17.96 43.41 -4.48
C ALA A 849 -16.72 42.60 -4.90
N VAL A 850 -15.81 42.27 -3.96
CA VAL A 850 -14.63 41.43 -4.22
C VAL A 850 -15.02 40.03 -4.72
N MET A 851 -16.03 39.40 -4.10
CA MET A 851 -16.51 38.08 -4.50
C MET A 851 -17.20 38.11 -5.88
N SER A 852 -18.01 39.14 -6.15
CA SER A 852 -18.71 39.32 -7.43
C SER A 852 -17.75 39.55 -8.59
N ASP A 853 -16.74 40.41 -8.42
CA ASP A 853 -15.72 40.68 -9.46
C ASP A 853 -14.87 39.45 -9.77
N GLU A 854 -14.50 38.67 -8.74
CA GLU A 854 -13.78 37.40 -8.89
C GLU A 854 -14.64 36.36 -9.65
N TYR A 855 -15.91 36.20 -9.27
CA TYR A 855 -16.82 35.26 -9.94
C TYR A 855 -17.00 35.59 -11.42
N LEU A 856 -17.25 36.87 -11.74
CA LEU A 856 -17.39 37.34 -13.11
C LEU A 856 -16.11 37.14 -13.93
N THR A 857 -14.95 37.33 -13.30
CA THR A 857 -13.65 37.07 -13.91
C THR A 857 -13.51 35.59 -14.27
N LEU A 858 -13.72 34.69 -13.31
CA LEU A 858 -13.56 33.24 -13.51
C LEU A 858 -14.54 32.67 -14.54
N ILE A 859 -15.83 33.01 -14.46
CA ILE A 859 -16.84 32.47 -15.39
C ILE A 859 -16.71 33.04 -16.82
N SER A 860 -15.98 34.15 -16.99
CA SER A 860 -15.61 34.68 -18.31
C SER A 860 -14.41 33.96 -18.95
N GLN A 861 -13.57 33.30 -18.14
CA GLN A 861 -12.38 32.59 -18.61
C GLN A 861 -12.75 31.23 -19.21
N GLY A 862 -12.93 31.19 -20.53
CA GLY A 862 -12.91 29.93 -21.29
C GLY A 862 -14.25 29.42 -21.80
N ARG A 863 -15.06 30.29 -22.43
CA ARG A 863 -15.80 29.88 -23.63
C ARG A 863 -14.97 30.22 -24.87
N THR A 864 -14.03 29.36 -25.24
CA THR A 864 -13.61 29.28 -26.65
C THR A 864 -14.84 28.91 -27.45
N ALA A 865 -15.17 29.68 -28.49
CA ALA A 865 -16.37 29.45 -29.28
C ALA A 865 -16.24 28.18 -30.12
N GLU A 866 -16.98 27.13 -29.74
CA GLU A 866 -17.43 26.06 -30.64
C GLU A 866 -18.86 26.34 -31.13
#